data_AF-A0A9D9IVD8-F1
#
_entry.id   AF-A0A9D9IVD8-F1
#
_cell.length_a   1.000
_cell.length_b   1.000
_cell.length_c   1.000
_cell.angle_alpha   90.00
_cell.angle_beta   90.00
_cell.angle_gamma   90.00
#
_symmetry.space_group_name_H-M   'P 1'
#
loop_
_entity.id
_entity.type
_entity.pdbx_description
1 polymer ?
#
loop_
_entity_poly.entity_id
_entity_poly.type
_entity_poly.pdbx_seq_one_letter_code
_entity_poly.pdbx_strand_id
1 'polypeptide(L)'
;MLQSVTATVILLWTCSCVKEGYDFRNGVDGTVDIQGSISLPIGNTELMPIGDFLDLDTESSMLGTDADGNYILSVEGEAANYSVSIPQINITPDDLITDGGFRANIDIASRIEEEYPFLNPSDPVPAGISLDFDMEESTTYITIDETLDQEVTDVVKSISKVTLNAPAELEITLLEGSSPLESGRAVLGGDNGFTIEFPEAITIENIFDDFEVVDGHILTFNDTEISAGETSTFRFAISSIDFSKLPDGQGLVNGKISVNQPIVLSSMSVAVVPSEFGSTVGELPSEIGIDLTLNVNEMSVSSISAVLDPQIDVEDEQFEIGELPDFLSGDNVVLDLYNPVIRFDINAMSQDTPDESFPEFAMHASLDAFKGGSSTMDSPVVVDLSGENLIKKGENHYYISRRGIDLSGEEPLPYLQYWYNVVVEDLGNLVRIIPDYIQISDIDIYVPHAGNSQDGYQDSDYLDVVFPQNGSDLSYDIDFSYGLEVPLAFGPDLNIGYSTDFNDWNDTFNSESSSSDYTLDFREITIRFDFVNTIPLTLGVTADAIDVDGATMSDISVELSGSIAAGNIGAETSTPLTVRLTASQDALERFDGLRLNISATAAENADLQGITLNKAQGIRLENISASLDGGVQFDPFQKEE
;
A
#
# COMPACT_ATOMS: atom_id res chain seq x y z
N MET A 1 42.07 -58.48 -15.82
CA MET A 1 40.77 -58.73 -16.49
C MET A 1 39.55 -58.39 -15.61
N LEU A 2 39.74 -57.91 -14.37
CA LEU A 2 38.69 -57.33 -13.52
C LEU A 2 39.00 -55.87 -13.10
N GLN A 3 39.99 -55.25 -13.73
CA GLN A 3 40.52 -53.91 -13.38
C GLN A 3 40.59 -52.96 -14.61
N SER A 4 40.09 -53.39 -15.77
CA SER A 4 39.96 -52.56 -16.97
C SER A 4 38.58 -51.88 -17.05
N VAL A 5 37.86 -51.84 -15.92
CA VAL A 5 36.48 -51.31 -15.79
C VAL A 5 36.49 -49.95 -15.08
N THR A 6 37.58 -49.56 -14.42
CA THR A 6 37.67 -48.32 -13.62
C THR A 6 37.69 -47.04 -14.48
N ALA A 7 38.33 -47.02 -15.65
CA ALA A 7 38.37 -45.82 -16.51
C ALA A 7 37.04 -45.43 -17.15
N THR A 8 36.18 -46.42 -17.42
CA THR A 8 34.82 -46.19 -17.92
C THR A 8 33.86 -45.76 -16.79
N VAL A 9 34.25 -45.99 -15.54
CA VAL A 9 33.50 -45.66 -14.33
C VAL A 9 33.82 -44.24 -13.85
N ILE A 10 34.99 -43.66 -14.19
CA ILE A 10 35.40 -42.32 -13.70
C ILE A 10 34.55 -41.17 -14.26
N LEU A 11 34.09 -41.26 -15.52
CA LEU A 11 33.08 -40.33 -16.08
C LEU A 11 31.69 -40.47 -15.45
N LEU A 12 31.47 -41.53 -14.65
CA LEU A 12 30.21 -41.81 -13.95
C LEU A 12 30.33 -41.59 -12.44
N TRP A 13 31.52 -41.37 -11.88
CA TRP A 13 31.69 -40.99 -10.47
C TRP A 13 31.25 -39.55 -10.19
N THR A 14 31.09 -38.76 -11.24
CA THR A 14 30.53 -37.42 -11.19
C THR A 14 28.99 -37.41 -11.18
N CYS A 15 28.35 -38.54 -11.49
CA CYS A 15 26.95 -38.82 -11.19
C CYS A 15 26.91 -39.84 -10.05
N SER A 16 26.91 -39.38 -8.80
CA SER A 16 26.69 -40.27 -7.65
C SER A 16 25.48 -41.19 -7.92
N CYS A 17 25.69 -42.49 -7.76
CA CYS A 17 24.72 -43.57 -7.95
C CYS A 17 24.49 -44.08 -9.39
N VAL A 18 25.47 -44.81 -9.90
CA VAL A 18 25.20 -46.04 -10.68
C VAL A 18 24.94 -47.16 -9.67
N LYS A 19 23.74 -47.75 -9.65
CA LYS A 19 23.29 -48.81 -8.71
C LYS A 19 24.43 -49.71 -8.20
N GLU A 20 24.68 -49.67 -6.89
CA GLU A 20 25.62 -50.53 -6.12
C GLU A 20 25.28 -52.05 -6.13
N GLY A 21 24.48 -52.54 -7.07
CA GLY A 21 24.00 -53.93 -7.10
C GLY A 21 24.13 -54.65 -8.44
N TYR A 22 24.78 -54.08 -9.45
CA TYR A 22 24.84 -54.73 -10.76
C TYR A 22 25.88 -55.86 -10.80
N ASP A 23 25.39 -57.10 -10.83
CA ASP A 23 26.21 -58.30 -11.00
C ASP A 23 26.63 -58.44 -12.48
N PHE A 24 27.89 -58.10 -12.78
CA PHE A 24 28.54 -58.29 -14.10
C PHE A 24 28.50 -59.75 -14.62
N ARG A 25 27.92 -60.71 -13.90
CA ARG A 25 27.76 -62.11 -14.34
C ARG A 25 26.66 -62.31 -15.38
N ASN A 26 25.70 -61.39 -15.52
CA ASN A 26 24.62 -61.54 -16.50
C ASN A 26 24.70 -60.45 -17.57
N GLY A 27 25.58 -60.63 -18.56
CA GLY A 27 25.52 -59.85 -19.81
C GLY A 27 26.84 -59.39 -20.41
N VAL A 28 28.02 -59.76 -19.87
CA VAL A 28 29.30 -59.46 -20.51
C VAL A 28 29.48 -60.36 -21.74
N ASP A 29 28.96 -59.94 -22.89
CA ASP A 29 29.46 -60.39 -24.19
C ASP A 29 30.71 -59.55 -24.52
N GLY A 30 31.79 -59.82 -23.79
CA GLY A 30 33.07 -59.16 -23.99
C GLY A 30 33.77 -59.72 -25.21
N THR A 31 33.59 -59.11 -26.38
CA THR A 31 34.50 -59.33 -27.51
C THR A 31 35.80 -58.59 -27.24
N VAL A 32 36.76 -59.29 -26.63
CA VAL A 32 38.15 -58.83 -26.50
C VAL A 32 38.87 -59.13 -27.82
N ASP A 33 39.15 -58.12 -28.63
CA ASP A 33 40.07 -58.26 -29.76
C ASP A 33 41.49 -57.89 -29.28
N ILE A 34 42.44 -58.80 -29.44
CA ILE A 34 43.79 -58.73 -28.85
C ILE A 34 44.68 -57.66 -29.53
N GLN A 35 44.12 -56.86 -30.44
CA GLN A 35 44.75 -55.64 -30.99
C GLN A 35 43.78 -54.50 -31.33
N GLY A 36 42.59 -54.39 -30.71
CA GLY A 36 41.69 -53.29 -31.07
C GLY A 36 40.51 -53.09 -30.13
N SER A 37 40.21 -51.81 -29.88
CA SER A 37 39.00 -51.22 -29.27
C SER A 37 38.19 -52.06 -28.27
N ILE A 38 38.13 -51.63 -27.02
CA ILE A 38 37.24 -52.19 -25.99
C ILE A 38 35.91 -51.43 -26.03
N SER A 39 34.76 -52.12 -26.03
CA SER A 39 33.44 -51.48 -25.84
C SER A 39 32.63 -52.16 -24.73
N LEU A 40 31.99 -51.37 -23.88
CA LEU A 40 31.27 -51.82 -22.68
C LEU A 40 29.92 -51.09 -22.55
N PRO A 41 28.79 -51.82 -22.40
CA PRO A 41 27.56 -51.23 -21.89
C PRO A 41 27.72 -50.94 -20.40
N ILE A 42 27.31 -49.75 -19.95
CA ILE A 42 27.48 -49.31 -18.56
C ILE A 42 26.15 -49.28 -17.81
N GLY A 43 25.05 -48.95 -18.48
CA GLY A 43 23.71 -48.94 -17.90
C GLY A 43 23.10 -47.54 -17.83
N ASN A 44 22.37 -47.26 -16.75
CA ASN A 44 21.64 -46.00 -16.54
C ASN A 44 22.04 -45.39 -15.19
N THR A 45 21.97 -44.07 -15.05
CA THR A 45 22.12 -43.37 -13.77
C THR A 45 20.82 -43.34 -12.99
N GLU A 46 20.89 -43.01 -11.70
CA GLU A 46 19.74 -42.48 -10.98
C GLU A 46 19.39 -41.06 -11.48
N LEU A 47 18.23 -40.55 -11.05
CA LEU A 47 17.86 -39.16 -11.31
C LEU A 47 18.78 -38.27 -10.48
N MET A 48 19.53 -37.39 -11.15
CA MET A 48 20.22 -36.28 -10.51
C MET A 48 19.22 -35.13 -10.36
N PRO A 49 18.81 -34.77 -9.13
CA PRO A 49 17.90 -33.66 -8.89
C PRO A 49 18.46 -32.36 -9.47
N ILE A 50 17.57 -31.46 -9.90
CA ILE A 50 17.97 -30.17 -10.45
C ILE A 50 18.81 -29.34 -9.48
N GLY A 51 18.54 -29.46 -8.17
CA GLY A 51 19.33 -28.79 -7.13
C GLY A 51 20.80 -29.16 -7.18
N ASP A 52 21.10 -30.45 -7.37
CA ASP A 52 22.48 -30.93 -7.50
C ASP A 52 23.06 -30.59 -8.89
N PHE A 53 22.24 -30.63 -9.94
CA PHE A 53 22.69 -30.38 -11.31
C PHE A 53 23.05 -28.92 -11.59
N LEU A 54 22.31 -27.98 -11.00
CA LEU A 54 22.50 -26.53 -11.18
C LEU A 54 23.11 -25.85 -9.95
N ASP A 55 23.52 -26.63 -8.95
CA ASP A 55 24.09 -26.14 -7.69
C ASP A 55 23.20 -25.11 -6.99
N LEU A 56 21.92 -25.46 -6.82
CA LEU A 56 20.93 -24.62 -6.16
C LEU A 56 21.02 -24.83 -4.65
N ASP A 57 21.93 -24.09 -4.01
CA ASP A 57 22.04 -24.10 -2.55
C ASP A 57 20.86 -23.35 -1.90
N THR A 58 19.94 -24.12 -1.31
CA THR A 58 18.77 -23.60 -0.58
C THR A 58 19.07 -23.21 0.86
N GLU A 59 20.31 -23.37 1.34
CA GLU A 59 20.75 -22.80 2.61
C GLU A 59 21.13 -21.31 2.47
N SER A 60 21.17 -20.79 1.23
CA SER A 60 21.26 -19.35 0.97
C SER A 60 20.02 -18.60 1.47
N SER A 61 20.20 -17.35 1.89
CA SER A 61 19.10 -16.56 2.49
C SER A 61 17.99 -16.17 1.51
N MET A 62 18.23 -16.33 0.20
CA MET A 62 17.32 -15.85 -0.85
C MET A 62 16.60 -16.96 -1.59
N LEU A 63 17.22 -18.14 -1.78
CA LEU A 63 16.61 -19.24 -2.53
C LEU A 63 15.97 -20.25 -1.58
N GLY A 64 14.65 -20.31 -1.58
CA GLY A 64 13.86 -21.27 -0.82
C GLY A 64 13.14 -22.29 -1.68
N THR A 65 12.39 -23.18 -1.01
CA THR A 65 11.37 -24.00 -1.66
C THR A 65 10.03 -23.85 -0.95
N ASP A 66 8.94 -23.78 -1.71
CA ASP A 66 7.59 -23.80 -1.16
C ASP A 66 7.15 -25.20 -0.70
N ALA A 67 5.91 -25.30 -0.23
CA ALA A 67 5.32 -26.57 0.23
C ALA A 67 5.27 -27.65 -0.87
N ASP A 68 5.17 -27.27 -2.14
CA ASP A 68 5.13 -28.16 -3.30
C ASP A 68 6.55 -28.48 -3.83
N GLY A 69 7.58 -27.87 -3.25
CA GLY A 69 8.97 -28.05 -3.63
C GLY A 69 9.39 -27.23 -4.85
N ASN A 70 8.65 -26.18 -5.20
CA ASN A 70 9.04 -25.23 -6.23
C ASN A 70 10.09 -24.27 -5.67
N TYR A 71 11.09 -23.96 -6.48
CA TYR A 71 12.13 -22.99 -6.10
C TYR A 71 11.61 -21.57 -6.22
N ILE A 72 11.81 -20.78 -5.15
CA ILE A 72 11.35 -19.39 -5.04
C ILE A 72 12.52 -18.53 -4.55
N LEU A 73 12.75 -17.40 -5.21
CA LEU A 73 13.58 -16.32 -4.70
C LEU A 73 12.73 -15.40 -3.83
N SER A 74 13.15 -15.15 -2.60
CA SER A 74 12.47 -14.26 -1.66
C SER A 74 13.45 -13.31 -1.00
N VAL A 75 13.11 -12.02 -1.00
CA VAL A 75 13.82 -10.96 -0.28
C VAL A 75 12.78 -10.08 0.39
N GLU A 76 13.02 -9.70 1.63
CA GLU A 76 12.20 -8.72 2.34
C GLU A 76 13.03 -7.46 2.57
N GLY A 77 12.41 -6.30 2.42
CA GLY A 77 12.97 -5.01 2.76
C GLY A 77 12.87 -4.70 4.25
N GLU A 78 13.38 -3.53 4.63
CA GLU A 78 13.17 -3.01 5.99
C GLU A 78 11.80 -2.31 6.03
N ALA A 79 11.03 -2.59 7.09
CA ALA A 79 9.73 -1.95 7.27
C ALA A 79 9.92 -0.48 7.67
N ALA A 80 9.14 0.39 7.02
CA ALA A 80 9.07 1.81 7.31
C ALA A 80 7.73 2.18 7.96
N ASN A 81 7.71 3.27 8.71
CA ASN A 81 6.51 3.79 9.35
C ASN A 81 6.42 5.30 9.09
N TYR A 82 5.28 5.73 8.58
CA TYR A 82 4.96 7.13 8.32
C TYR A 82 3.73 7.51 9.13
N SER A 83 3.62 8.78 9.51
CA SER A 83 2.44 9.28 10.23
C SER A 83 1.86 10.48 9.52
N VAL A 84 0.54 10.52 9.47
CA VAL A 84 -0.25 11.56 8.82
C VAL A 84 -1.12 12.20 9.89
N SER A 85 -1.13 13.52 9.98
CA SER A 85 -1.98 14.23 10.94
C SER A 85 -2.94 15.20 10.26
N ILE A 86 -4.20 15.20 10.71
CA ILE A 86 -5.19 16.21 10.35
C ILE A 86 -5.42 17.08 11.60
N PRO A 87 -4.95 18.34 11.59
CA PRO A 87 -5.07 19.22 12.74
C PRO A 87 -6.53 19.55 13.07
N GLN A 88 -6.83 19.70 14.36
CA GLN A 88 -8.14 20.14 14.79
C GLN A 88 -8.43 21.59 14.36
N ILE A 89 -9.65 21.86 13.92
CA ILE A 89 -10.16 23.21 13.69
C ILE A 89 -10.82 23.76 14.94
N ASN A 90 -10.42 24.96 15.35
CA ASN A 90 -11.00 25.67 16.48
C ASN A 90 -11.68 26.95 16.00
N ILE A 91 -12.83 27.29 16.57
CA ILE A 91 -13.57 28.53 16.32
C ILE A 91 -13.89 29.17 17.67
N THR A 92 -13.53 30.43 17.83
CA THR A 92 -13.73 31.16 19.10
C THR A 92 -15.19 31.65 19.23
N PRO A 93 -15.87 31.40 20.36
CA PRO A 93 -17.28 31.79 20.52
C PRO A 93 -17.53 33.27 20.84
N ASP A 94 -16.52 33.96 21.39
CA ASP A 94 -16.67 35.25 22.11
C ASP A 94 -17.29 36.40 21.30
N ASP A 95 -17.40 36.29 19.97
CA ASP A 95 -17.94 37.33 19.09
C ASP A 95 -18.92 36.78 18.03
N LEU A 96 -19.55 35.61 18.26
CA LEU A 96 -20.47 35.03 17.29
C LEU A 96 -21.66 35.95 16.99
N ILE A 97 -22.18 36.66 17.99
CA ILE A 97 -23.30 37.60 17.82
C ILE A 97 -22.84 38.98 18.30
N THR A 98 -22.21 39.73 17.39
CA THR A 98 -21.49 40.98 17.71
C THR A 98 -22.38 42.13 18.15
N ASP A 99 -23.65 42.12 17.77
CA ASP A 99 -24.61 43.19 18.07
C ASP A 99 -25.49 42.89 19.29
N GLY A 100 -25.24 41.78 20.00
CA GLY A 100 -25.90 41.43 21.26
C GLY A 100 -27.37 41.04 21.16
N GLY A 101 -27.95 40.94 19.96
CA GLY A 101 -29.34 40.53 19.73
C GLY A 101 -30.23 41.65 19.20
N PHE A 102 -31.45 41.78 19.74
CA PHE A 102 -32.47 42.73 19.31
C PHE A 102 -32.95 43.62 20.46
N ARG A 103 -33.11 44.91 20.21
CA ARG A 103 -33.65 45.88 21.16
C ARG A 103 -34.75 46.71 20.56
N ALA A 104 -35.85 46.83 21.30
CA ALA A 104 -36.91 47.77 20.98
C ALA A 104 -37.35 48.51 22.23
N ASN A 105 -37.90 49.70 22.03
CA ASN A 105 -38.46 50.47 23.11
C ASN A 105 -39.91 50.85 22.81
N ILE A 106 -40.76 50.77 23.82
CA ILE A 106 -42.18 51.15 23.75
C ILE A 106 -42.47 52.29 24.72
N ASP A 107 -43.11 53.35 24.22
CA ASP A 107 -43.46 54.54 25.00
C ASP A 107 -44.86 54.40 25.59
N ILE A 108 -44.92 53.86 26.80
CA ILE A 108 -46.18 53.61 27.52
C ILE A 108 -46.81 54.90 28.02
N ALA A 109 -46.00 55.83 28.53
CA ALA A 109 -46.49 57.08 29.07
C ALA A 109 -47.16 57.92 27.97
N SER A 110 -46.51 58.09 26.82
CA SER A 110 -47.09 58.81 25.68
C SER A 110 -48.35 58.14 25.15
N ARG A 111 -48.41 56.79 25.10
CA ARG A 111 -49.61 56.08 24.65
C ARG A 111 -50.79 56.28 25.62
N ILE A 112 -50.54 56.25 26.93
CA ILE A 112 -51.57 56.57 27.93
C ILE A 112 -52.04 58.02 27.82
N GLU A 113 -51.14 58.98 27.61
CA GLU A 113 -51.50 60.38 27.39
C GLU A 113 -52.32 60.58 26.10
N GLU A 114 -52.02 59.84 25.03
CA GLU A 114 -52.76 59.90 23.76
C GLU A 114 -54.16 59.30 23.87
N GLU A 115 -54.29 58.09 24.41
CA GLU A 115 -55.57 57.39 24.52
C GLU A 115 -56.46 57.97 25.64
N TYR A 116 -55.85 58.50 26.71
CA TYR A 116 -56.52 59.03 27.89
C TYR A 116 -56.03 60.43 28.28
N PRO A 117 -56.20 61.46 27.43
CA PRO A 117 -55.61 62.80 27.60
C PRO A 117 -56.18 63.61 28.78
N PHE A 118 -57.13 63.05 29.51
CA PHE A 118 -57.79 63.68 30.66
C PHE A 118 -57.23 63.22 32.01
N LEU A 119 -56.37 62.20 32.03
CA LEU A 119 -55.74 61.70 33.25
C LEU A 119 -54.57 62.60 33.66
N ASN A 120 -54.44 62.87 34.96
CA ASN A 120 -53.31 63.57 35.56
C ASN A 120 -52.34 62.56 36.18
N PRO A 121 -51.06 62.93 36.42
CA PRO A 121 -50.08 62.01 37.00
C PRO A 121 -50.47 61.36 38.34
N SER A 122 -51.31 62.01 39.14
CA SER A 122 -51.80 61.44 40.42
C SER A 122 -53.05 60.58 40.29
N ASP A 123 -53.66 60.50 39.10
CA ASP A 123 -54.84 59.67 38.86
C ASP A 123 -54.43 58.19 38.76
N PRO A 124 -55.28 57.25 39.22
CA PRO A 124 -55.00 55.83 39.12
C PRO A 124 -54.96 55.37 37.67
N VAL A 125 -54.10 54.40 37.37
CA VAL A 125 -54.07 53.75 36.04
C VAL A 125 -55.40 53.02 35.82
N PRO A 126 -56.09 53.20 34.67
CA PRO A 126 -57.34 52.50 34.40
C PRO A 126 -57.18 50.97 34.48
N ALA A 127 -58.05 50.31 35.23
CA ALA A 127 -57.97 48.86 35.40
C ALA A 127 -58.43 48.12 34.13
N GLY A 128 -57.72 47.05 33.76
CA GLY A 128 -58.11 46.15 32.67
C GLY A 128 -57.86 46.67 31.26
N ILE A 129 -57.04 47.71 31.10
CA ILE A 129 -56.56 48.16 29.78
C ILE A 129 -55.32 47.35 29.39
N SER A 130 -55.23 46.99 28.11
CA SER A 130 -54.04 46.45 27.45
C SER A 130 -53.66 47.44 26.36
N LEU A 131 -52.38 47.76 26.27
CA LEU A 131 -51.84 48.59 25.20
C LEU A 131 -51.05 47.70 24.25
N ASP A 132 -51.39 47.77 22.97
CA ASP A 132 -50.70 47.05 21.91
C ASP A 132 -49.71 47.97 21.18
N PHE A 133 -48.49 47.47 21.01
CA PHE A 133 -47.41 48.12 20.28
C PHE A 133 -46.95 47.21 19.15
N ASP A 134 -46.65 47.79 17.99
CA ASP A 134 -46.04 47.05 16.89
C ASP A 134 -44.52 47.21 16.98
N MET A 135 -43.81 46.10 17.04
CA MET A 135 -42.38 46.04 16.81
C MET A 135 -42.14 45.72 15.34
N GLU A 136 -41.38 46.59 14.67
CA GLU A 136 -40.94 46.37 13.31
C GLU A 136 -39.87 45.27 13.25
N GLU A 137 -39.70 44.70 12.07
CA GLU A 137 -38.61 43.76 11.79
C GLU A 137 -37.25 44.36 12.14
N SER A 138 -36.38 43.54 12.72
CA SER A 138 -35.04 43.93 13.12
C SER A 138 -34.02 42.87 12.73
N THR A 139 -32.76 43.27 12.58
CA THR A 139 -31.69 42.39 12.13
C THR A 139 -30.49 42.54 13.05
N THR A 140 -29.94 41.40 13.45
CA THR A 140 -28.62 41.25 14.06
C THR A 140 -27.77 40.35 13.17
N TYR A 141 -26.51 40.10 13.51
CA TYR A 141 -25.62 39.29 12.68
C TYR A 141 -24.96 38.18 13.47
N ILE A 142 -24.79 37.04 12.81
CA ILE A 142 -23.81 36.04 13.20
C ILE A 142 -22.51 36.26 12.42
N THR A 143 -21.41 36.41 13.15
CA THR A 143 -20.09 36.71 12.62
C THR A 143 -19.07 35.67 13.08
N ILE A 144 -18.30 35.11 12.15
CA ILE A 144 -17.10 34.33 12.45
C ILE A 144 -15.96 34.93 11.63
N ASP A 145 -14.84 35.20 12.27
CA ASP A 145 -13.69 35.83 11.62
C ASP A 145 -12.38 35.20 12.13
N GLU A 146 -12.26 33.88 11.98
CA GLU A 146 -11.23 33.05 12.60
C GLU A 146 -10.08 32.75 11.64
N THR A 147 -8.84 33.07 12.03
CA THR A 147 -7.65 32.79 11.22
C THR A 147 -7.11 31.42 11.57
N LEU A 148 -6.99 30.53 10.58
CA LEU A 148 -6.48 29.18 10.81
C LEU A 148 -4.96 29.15 10.87
N ASP A 149 -4.43 28.26 11.69
CA ASP A 149 -3.00 28.00 11.76
C ASP A 149 -2.46 27.40 10.47
N GLN A 150 -1.18 27.61 10.19
CA GLN A 150 -0.55 27.17 8.94
C GLN A 150 -0.71 25.66 8.73
N GLU A 151 -0.54 24.86 9.78
CA GLU A 151 -0.70 23.40 9.75
C GLU A 151 -2.10 22.97 9.27
N VAL A 152 -3.15 23.71 9.65
CA VAL A 152 -4.51 23.46 9.17
C VAL A 152 -4.60 23.79 7.69
N THR A 153 -4.07 24.95 7.26
CA THR A 153 -4.14 25.38 5.85
C THR A 153 -3.27 24.55 4.90
N ASP A 154 -2.24 23.91 5.43
CA ASP A 154 -1.39 22.98 4.68
C ASP A 154 -2.11 21.67 4.38
N VAL A 155 -3.07 21.27 5.22
CA VAL A 155 -3.84 20.01 5.06
C VAL A 155 -5.24 20.24 4.48
N VAL A 156 -5.99 21.21 4.99
CA VAL A 156 -7.40 21.45 4.64
C VAL A 156 -7.49 22.48 3.52
N LYS A 157 -7.89 22.03 2.32
CA LYS A 157 -7.94 22.88 1.12
C LYS A 157 -9.30 23.53 0.88
N SER A 158 -10.37 22.87 1.30
CA SER A 158 -11.75 23.39 1.21
C SER A 158 -12.59 22.79 2.32
N ILE A 159 -13.61 23.53 2.77
CA ILE A 159 -14.64 23.05 3.71
C ILE A 159 -16.01 23.32 3.09
N SER A 160 -16.86 22.31 3.01
CA SER A 160 -18.26 22.45 2.57
C SER A 160 -19.21 22.58 3.75
N LYS A 161 -18.88 21.96 4.90
CA LYS A 161 -19.70 22.00 6.10
C LYS A 161 -18.86 21.91 7.37
N VAL A 162 -19.27 22.62 8.41
CA VAL A 162 -18.75 22.50 9.77
C VAL A 162 -19.88 22.05 10.69
N THR A 163 -19.70 20.95 11.40
CA THR A 163 -20.60 20.50 12.47
C THR A 163 -20.08 20.99 13.81
N LEU A 164 -20.97 21.51 14.63
CA LEU A 164 -20.65 22.23 15.85
C LEU A 164 -21.37 21.60 17.05
N ASN A 165 -20.74 21.71 18.20
CA ASN A 165 -21.43 21.67 19.48
C ASN A 165 -21.44 23.08 20.05
N ALA A 166 -22.53 23.82 19.81
CA ALA A 166 -22.65 25.21 20.25
C ALA A 166 -24.02 25.47 20.90
N PRO A 167 -24.16 25.19 22.22
CA PRO A 167 -25.33 25.57 22.99
C PRO A 167 -25.52 27.09 22.99
N ALA A 168 -26.74 27.52 22.72
CA ALA A 168 -27.13 28.91 22.60
C ALA A 168 -28.37 29.21 23.45
N GLU A 169 -28.48 30.47 23.88
CA GLU A 169 -29.56 30.96 24.72
C GLU A 169 -30.14 32.24 24.13
N LEU A 170 -31.46 32.30 24.02
CA LEU A 170 -32.21 33.55 23.84
C LEU A 170 -32.67 34.01 25.22
N GLU A 171 -32.18 35.16 25.66
CA GLU A 171 -32.58 35.80 26.91
C GLU A 171 -33.47 37.01 26.62
N ILE A 172 -34.65 37.05 27.22
CA ILE A 172 -35.59 38.16 27.07
C ILE A 172 -35.76 38.86 28.41
N THR A 173 -35.49 40.18 28.43
CA THR A 173 -35.57 41.01 29.63
C THR A 173 -36.30 42.32 29.35
N LEU A 174 -37.15 42.76 30.30
CA LEU A 174 -37.76 44.09 30.28
C LEU A 174 -36.86 45.09 31.02
N LEU A 175 -36.57 46.22 30.38
CA LEU A 175 -35.64 47.24 30.85
C LEU A 175 -36.31 48.60 31.07
N GLU A 176 -35.82 49.35 32.04
CA GLU A 176 -36.01 50.80 32.16
C GLU A 176 -34.67 51.47 31.93
N GLY A 177 -34.51 52.11 30.77
CA GLY A 177 -33.20 52.54 30.30
C GLY A 177 -32.27 51.35 30.06
N SER A 178 -31.26 51.17 30.92
CA SER A 178 -30.29 50.06 30.84
C SER A 178 -30.34 49.11 32.04
N SER A 179 -31.35 49.24 32.89
CA SER A 179 -31.53 48.44 34.10
C SER A 179 -32.77 47.56 33.96
N PRO A 180 -32.78 46.33 34.49
CA PRO A 180 -34.00 45.52 34.56
C PRO A 180 -35.12 46.26 35.29
N LEU A 181 -36.34 46.19 34.74
CA LEU A 181 -37.54 46.72 35.38
C LEU A 181 -37.84 45.95 36.67
N GLU A 182 -38.35 46.65 37.69
CA GLU A 182 -38.71 46.03 38.98
C GLU A 182 -40.14 45.45 39.00
N SER A 183 -41.03 45.93 38.14
CA SER A 183 -42.42 45.47 38.08
C SER A 183 -43.06 45.67 36.70
N GLY A 184 -43.97 44.75 36.36
CA GLY A 184 -44.77 44.79 35.13
C GLY A 184 -44.65 43.54 34.29
N ARG A 185 -45.41 43.50 33.19
CA ARG A 185 -45.49 42.35 32.30
C ARG A 185 -45.75 42.77 30.86
N ALA A 186 -45.11 42.07 29.93
CA ALA A 186 -45.33 42.19 28.50
C ALA A 186 -45.66 40.81 27.91
N VAL A 187 -46.53 40.76 26.92
CA VAL A 187 -46.79 39.57 26.10
C VAL A 187 -46.31 39.86 24.70
N LEU A 188 -45.32 39.10 24.24
CA LEU A 188 -44.71 39.21 22.92
C LEU A 188 -45.42 38.28 21.91
N GLY A 189 -45.55 38.72 20.67
CA GLY A 189 -46.09 37.94 19.54
C GLY A 189 -47.59 38.15 19.27
N GLY A 190 -48.42 38.28 20.32
CA GLY A 190 -49.88 38.36 20.16
C GLY A 190 -50.48 37.11 19.49
N ASP A 191 -51.62 37.25 18.79
CA ASP A 191 -52.36 36.13 18.17
C ASP A 191 -51.57 35.34 17.11
N ASN A 192 -50.45 35.88 16.60
CA ASN A 192 -49.66 35.30 15.52
C ASN A 192 -48.24 34.87 15.93
N GLY A 193 -47.84 35.07 17.20
CA GLY A 193 -46.49 34.75 17.65
C GLY A 193 -45.40 35.63 17.03
N PHE A 194 -44.14 35.20 17.12
CA PHE A 194 -43.01 35.83 16.45
C PHE A 194 -41.93 34.80 16.09
N THR A 195 -41.06 35.15 15.15
CA THR A 195 -39.98 34.27 14.70
C THR A 195 -38.61 34.96 14.77
N ILE A 196 -37.57 34.15 15.00
CA ILE A 196 -36.16 34.53 14.80
C ILE A 196 -35.60 33.60 13.73
N GLU A 197 -35.30 34.17 12.56
CA GLU A 197 -34.82 33.47 11.38
C GLU A 197 -33.30 33.58 11.29
N PHE A 198 -32.61 32.44 11.43
CA PHE A 198 -31.19 32.30 11.08
C PHE A 198 -31.06 32.12 9.56
N PRO A 199 -29.89 32.43 8.96
CA PRO A 199 -29.68 32.15 7.53
C PRO A 199 -29.80 30.65 7.24
N GLU A 200 -30.27 30.26 6.05
CA GLU A 200 -30.42 28.84 5.63
C GLU A 200 -29.12 28.01 5.69
N ALA A 201 -27.97 28.68 5.74
CA ALA A 201 -26.66 28.06 5.93
C ALA A 201 -26.43 27.55 7.37
N ILE A 202 -27.23 28.00 8.35
CA ILE A 202 -27.06 27.66 9.76
C ILE A 202 -28.19 26.76 10.21
N THR A 203 -27.83 25.59 10.73
CA THR A 203 -28.78 24.66 11.33
C THR A 203 -28.83 24.90 12.83
N ILE A 204 -30.05 25.05 13.35
CA ILE A 204 -30.33 25.12 14.77
C ILE A 204 -31.20 23.94 15.21
N GLU A 205 -31.06 23.55 16.46
CA GLU A 205 -31.77 22.43 17.06
C GLU A 205 -32.44 22.85 18.35
N ASN A 206 -33.67 22.36 18.54
CA ASN A 206 -34.40 22.61 19.76
C ASN A 206 -33.93 21.67 20.88
N ILE A 207 -33.66 22.24 22.06
CA ILE A 207 -33.27 21.48 23.26
C ILE A 207 -34.48 21.29 24.22
N PHE A 208 -35.53 22.14 24.16
CA PHE A 208 -36.68 22.12 25.09
C PHE A 208 -38.04 22.44 24.42
N ASP A 209 -39.15 21.98 24.99
CA ASP A 209 -40.49 22.09 24.38
C ASP A 209 -41.15 23.50 24.43
N ASP A 210 -40.38 24.58 24.61
CA ASP A 210 -40.90 25.94 24.85
C ASP A 210 -41.13 26.76 23.57
N PHE A 211 -40.58 26.31 22.44
CA PHE A 211 -40.73 26.90 21.10
C PHE A 211 -40.59 25.80 20.03
N GLU A 212 -40.86 26.13 18.76
CA GLU A 212 -40.66 25.21 17.64
C GLU A 212 -39.49 25.66 16.76
N VAL A 213 -38.73 24.70 16.22
CA VAL A 213 -37.77 24.96 15.15
C VAL A 213 -38.39 24.52 13.83
N VAL A 214 -38.63 25.49 12.95
CA VAL A 214 -39.19 25.28 11.62
C VAL A 214 -38.05 25.33 10.60
N ASP A 215 -38.09 24.41 9.63
CA ASP A 215 -37.11 24.27 8.53
C ASP A 215 -35.63 24.21 8.97
N GLY A 216 -35.38 23.88 10.24
CA GLY A 216 -34.04 23.73 10.82
C GLY A 216 -33.27 25.04 11.05
N HIS A 217 -33.87 26.21 10.81
CA HIS A 217 -33.19 27.52 10.95
C HIS A 217 -34.10 28.64 11.49
N ILE A 218 -35.37 28.34 11.80
CA ILE A 218 -36.34 29.36 12.24
C ILE A 218 -36.85 29.00 13.64
N LEU A 219 -36.53 29.81 14.64
CA LEU A 219 -37.16 29.73 15.96
C LEU A 219 -38.56 30.34 15.87
N THR A 220 -39.59 29.61 16.24
CA THR A 220 -41.00 30.05 16.22
C THR A 220 -41.57 30.02 17.62
N PHE A 221 -42.01 31.19 18.09
CA PHE A 221 -42.61 31.39 19.40
C PHE A 221 -44.08 31.72 19.25
N ASN A 222 -44.91 31.13 20.12
CA ASN A 222 -46.29 31.59 20.32
C ASN A 222 -46.30 32.86 21.20
N ASP A 223 -47.47 33.24 21.70
CA ASP A 223 -47.60 34.32 22.67
C ASP A 223 -46.73 34.04 23.91
N THR A 224 -45.74 34.90 24.12
CA THR A 224 -44.71 34.69 25.15
C THR A 224 -44.83 35.77 26.21
N GLU A 225 -45.15 35.37 27.43
CA GLU A 225 -45.28 36.27 28.58
C GLU A 225 -43.92 36.50 29.25
N ILE A 226 -43.53 37.77 29.39
CA ILE A 226 -42.28 38.20 30.03
C ILE A 226 -42.62 39.06 31.23
N SER A 227 -42.15 38.66 32.42
CA SER A 227 -42.33 39.40 33.66
C SER A 227 -41.10 40.23 34.01
N ALA A 228 -41.33 41.44 34.53
CA ALA A 228 -40.26 42.28 35.07
C ALA A 228 -39.62 41.64 36.30
N GLY A 229 -38.34 41.95 36.54
CA GLY A 229 -37.54 41.38 37.63
C GLY A 229 -37.01 39.96 37.35
N GLU A 230 -37.35 39.38 36.20
CA GLU A 230 -36.90 38.06 35.75
C GLU A 230 -36.33 38.15 34.32
N THR A 231 -35.43 37.22 33.99
CA THR A 231 -34.96 36.99 32.62
C THR A 231 -35.55 35.68 32.15
N SER A 232 -36.27 35.71 31.03
CA SER A 232 -36.78 34.50 30.38
C SER A 232 -35.70 33.93 29.48
N THR A 233 -35.32 32.67 29.67
CA THR A 233 -34.22 32.03 28.92
C THR A 233 -34.77 30.86 28.11
N PHE A 234 -34.56 30.89 26.79
CA PHE A 234 -34.90 29.82 25.87
C PHE A 234 -33.62 29.21 25.30
N ARG A 235 -33.46 27.89 25.41
CA ARG A 235 -32.21 27.22 25.03
C ARG A 235 -32.36 26.44 23.73
N PHE A 236 -31.40 26.61 22.83
CA PHE A 236 -31.27 25.90 21.57
C PHE A 236 -29.80 25.56 21.32
N ALA A 237 -29.49 24.87 20.23
CA ALA A 237 -28.12 24.66 19.79
C ALA A 237 -27.95 25.11 18.35
N ILE A 238 -26.77 25.62 18.01
CA ILE A 238 -26.31 25.72 16.63
C ILE A 238 -25.53 24.44 16.34
N SER A 239 -26.01 23.61 15.41
CA SER A 239 -25.45 22.29 15.15
C SER A 239 -24.58 22.19 13.90
N SER A 240 -24.78 23.08 12.92
CA SER A 240 -23.87 23.13 11.76
C SER A 240 -23.92 24.44 11.00
N ILE A 241 -22.85 24.72 10.25
CA ILE A 241 -22.77 25.76 9.23
C ILE A 241 -22.42 25.12 7.89
N ASP A 242 -23.29 25.27 6.90
CA ASP A 242 -23.14 24.80 5.53
C ASP A 242 -22.53 25.90 4.66
N PHE A 243 -21.24 25.76 4.35
CA PHE A 243 -20.49 26.76 3.57
C PHE A 243 -20.93 26.78 2.11
N SER A 244 -21.55 25.72 1.60
CA SER A 244 -22.07 25.70 0.22
C SER A 244 -23.25 26.65 0.01
N LYS A 245 -23.93 27.05 1.10
CA LYS A 245 -25.05 28.00 1.11
C LYS A 245 -24.64 29.42 1.47
N LEU A 246 -23.37 29.66 1.79
CA LEU A 246 -22.86 31.00 2.07
C LEU A 246 -22.62 31.78 0.77
N PRO A 247 -22.76 33.11 0.79
CA PRO A 247 -22.46 33.96 -0.36
C PRO A 247 -20.96 34.00 -0.66
N ASP A 248 -20.62 34.33 -1.91
CA ASP A 248 -19.23 34.50 -2.35
C ASP A 248 -18.42 35.40 -1.40
N GLY A 249 -17.22 34.93 -1.04
CA GLY A 249 -16.34 35.62 -0.10
C GLY A 249 -16.56 35.26 1.38
N GLN A 250 -17.44 34.31 1.68
CA GLN A 250 -17.60 33.67 2.99
C GLN A 250 -17.28 32.17 2.92
N GLY A 251 -17.17 31.50 4.07
CA GLY A 251 -16.66 30.14 4.22
C GLY A 251 -15.16 30.12 4.50
N LEU A 252 -14.43 29.15 3.93
CA LEU A 252 -12.96 29.10 4.02
C LEU A 252 -12.35 29.96 2.90
N VAL A 253 -11.79 31.12 3.26
CA VAL A 253 -11.24 32.11 2.32
C VAL A 253 -9.86 32.55 2.79
N ASN A 254 -8.83 32.32 1.97
CA ASN A 254 -7.44 32.73 2.24
C ASN A 254 -6.92 32.28 3.63
N GLY A 255 -7.20 31.03 4.03
CA GLY A 255 -6.79 30.50 5.33
C GLY A 255 -7.60 31.02 6.52
N LYS A 256 -8.76 31.63 6.26
CA LYS A 256 -9.65 32.19 7.28
C LYS A 256 -11.04 31.59 7.15
N ILE A 257 -11.67 31.24 8.27
CA ILE A 257 -13.12 30.99 8.31
C ILE A 257 -13.81 32.35 8.48
N SER A 258 -14.56 32.77 7.46
CA SER A 258 -15.30 34.03 7.46
C SER A 258 -16.79 33.79 7.25
N VAL A 259 -17.60 34.16 8.23
CA VAL A 259 -19.07 34.14 8.18
C VAL A 259 -19.56 35.50 8.63
N ASN A 260 -20.52 36.06 7.91
CA ASN A 260 -21.23 37.28 8.29
C ASN A 260 -22.63 37.23 7.68
N GLN A 261 -23.60 36.74 8.46
CA GLN A 261 -24.95 36.48 7.99
C GLN A 261 -26.00 37.15 8.90
N PRO A 262 -27.10 37.68 8.33
CA PRO A 262 -28.14 38.30 9.11
C PRO A 262 -28.99 37.25 9.85
N ILE A 263 -29.34 37.55 11.09
CA ILE A 263 -30.40 36.89 11.85
C ILE A 263 -31.55 37.90 11.98
N VAL A 264 -32.75 37.51 11.56
CA VAL A 264 -33.90 38.42 11.43
C VAL A 264 -34.95 38.11 12.49
N LEU A 265 -35.33 39.12 13.28
CA LEU A 265 -36.50 39.09 14.14
C LEU A 265 -37.69 39.60 13.35
N SER A 266 -38.73 38.78 13.19
CA SER A 266 -39.96 39.19 12.51
C SER A 266 -40.65 40.34 13.23
N SER A 267 -41.42 41.15 12.50
CA SER A 267 -42.36 42.08 13.13
C SER A 267 -43.30 41.35 14.10
N MET A 268 -43.58 41.93 15.26
CA MET A 268 -44.46 41.32 16.27
C MET A 268 -45.32 42.36 16.99
N SER A 269 -46.44 41.90 17.56
CA SER A 269 -47.23 42.72 18.50
C SER A 269 -46.71 42.52 19.93
N VAL A 270 -46.66 43.59 20.70
CA VAL A 270 -46.34 43.59 22.12
C VAL A 270 -47.50 44.18 22.89
N ALA A 271 -48.13 43.35 23.73
CA ALA A 271 -49.18 43.77 24.63
C ALA A 271 -48.61 44.01 26.03
N VAL A 272 -48.91 45.17 26.62
CA VAL A 272 -48.55 45.47 28.02
C VAL A 272 -49.78 45.86 28.81
N VAL A 273 -49.76 45.56 30.11
CA VAL A 273 -50.83 45.96 31.05
C VAL A 273 -50.30 47.08 31.95
N PRO A 274 -50.60 48.37 31.65
CA PRO A 274 -50.01 49.52 32.34
C PRO A 274 -50.15 49.48 33.87
N SER A 275 -51.27 48.95 34.38
CA SER A 275 -51.50 48.85 35.83
C SER A 275 -50.56 47.90 36.57
N GLU A 276 -49.77 47.11 35.83
CA GLU A 276 -48.76 46.21 36.40
C GLU A 276 -47.39 46.87 36.52
N PHE A 277 -47.18 47.99 35.84
CA PHE A 277 -45.95 48.79 35.92
C PHE A 277 -46.03 49.89 36.98
N GLY A 278 -47.23 50.40 37.29
CA GLY A 278 -47.44 51.45 38.29
C GLY A 278 -48.90 51.59 38.72
N SER A 279 -49.13 52.16 39.90
CA SER A 279 -50.49 52.32 40.45
C SER A 279 -51.16 53.64 40.04
N THR A 280 -50.35 54.66 39.75
CA THR A 280 -50.78 55.97 39.22
C THR A 280 -50.10 56.29 37.89
N VAL A 281 -50.70 57.17 37.09
CA VAL A 281 -50.16 57.53 35.76
C VAL A 281 -48.73 58.08 35.84
N GLY A 282 -48.39 58.82 36.90
CA GLY A 282 -47.05 59.37 37.12
C GLY A 282 -46.01 58.38 37.65
N GLU A 283 -46.42 57.15 38.01
CA GLU A 283 -45.53 56.05 38.38
C GLU A 283 -45.19 55.14 37.19
N LEU A 284 -45.85 55.31 36.04
CA LEU A 284 -45.55 54.53 34.85
C LEU A 284 -44.15 54.87 34.34
N PRO A 285 -43.35 53.87 33.91
CA PRO A 285 -42.09 54.14 33.24
C PRO A 285 -42.36 54.93 31.95
N SER A 286 -41.50 55.90 31.65
CA SER A 286 -41.63 56.69 30.42
C SER A 286 -41.46 55.83 29.17
N GLU A 287 -40.59 54.82 29.26
CA GLU A 287 -40.24 53.93 28.17
C GLU A 287 -39.91 52.56 28.76
N ILE A 288 -40.33 51.50 28.06
CA ILE A 288 -39.93 50.13 28.38
C ILE A 288 -39.07 49.62 27.24
N GLY A 289 -37.84 49.24 27.58
CA GLY A 289 -36.97 48.49 26.69
C GLY A 289 -37.33 47.01 26.74
N ILE A 290 -37.32 46.37 25.58
CA ILE A 290 -37.43 44.92 25.42
C ILE A 290 -36.11 44.51 24.79
N ASP A 291 -35.32 43.77 25.56
CA ASP A 291 -33.99 43.27 25.17
C ASP A 291 -34.09 41.76 24.91
N LEU A 292 -33.85 41.35 23.68
CA LEU A 292 -33.78 39.96 23.24
C LEU A 292 -32.32 39.66 22.91
N THR A 293 -31.58 39.15 23.89
CA THR A 293 -30.16 38.86 23.78
C THR A 293 -29.96 37.43 23.29
N LEU A 294 -29.17 37.25 22.24
CA LEU A 294 -28.73 35.93 21.78
C LEU A 294 -27.30 35.69 22.24
N ASN A 295 -27.09 34.60 22.98
CA ASN A 295 -25.79 34.23 23.54
C ASN A 295 -25.38 32.85 23.05
N VAL A 296 -24.10 32.69 22.68
CA VAL A 296 -23.46 31.39 22.47
C VAL A 296 -22.37 31.25 23.52
N ASN A 297 -22.56 30.34 24.46
CA ASN A 297 -21.72 30.28 25.66
C ASN A 297 -20.41 29.51 25.42
N GLU A 298 -20.49 28.44 24.64
CA GLU A 298 -19.36 27.59 24.27
C GLU A 298 -19.55 27.11 22.83
N MET A 299 -18.45 26.87 22.14
CA MET A 299 -18.44 26.31 20.79
C MET A 299 -17.25 25.38 20.64
N SER A 300 -17.48 24.20 20.08
CA SER A 300 -16.43 23.35 19.55
C SER A 300 -16.83 22.76 18.20
N VAL A 301 -15.84 22.51 17.35
CA VAL A 301 -16.03 21.80 16.08
C VAL A 301 -16.00 20.31 16.38
N SER A 302 -17.05 19.60 15.99
CA SER A 302 -17.16 18.15 16.18
C SER A 302 -16.78 17.38 14.91
N SER A 303 -17.12 17.91 13.74
CA SER A 303 -16.69 17.37 12.45
C SER A 303 -16.66 18.42 11.37
N ILE A 304 -15.94 18.15 10.30
CA ILE A 304 -15.96 18.94 9.07
C ILE A 304 -16.20 18.02 7.87
N SER A 305 -16.82 18.56 6.84
CA SER A 305 -16.81 17.97 5.51
C SER A 305 -15.83 18.77 4.66
N ALA A 306 -14.70 18.17 4.29
CA ALA A 306 -13.54 18.90 3.79
C ALA A 306 -12.76 18.15 2.71
N VAL A 307 -12.08 18.92 1.86
CA VAL A 307 -11.06 18.40 0.95
C VAL A 307 -9.72 18.46 1.66
N LEU A 308 -9.05 17.32 1.72
CA LEU A 308 -7.79 17.12 2.41
C LEU A 308 -6.66 16.90 1.40
N ASP A 309 -5.49 17.42 1.73
CA ASP A 309 -4.23 17.18 1.01
C ASP A 309 -3.09 17.21 2.04
N PRO A 310 -3.05 16.21 2.94
CA PRO A 310 -1.99 16.10 3.93
C PRO A 310 -0.67 15.76 3.22
N GLN A 311 0.41 16.42 3.63
CA GLN A 311 1.74 16.11 3.13
C GLN A 311 2.34 14.95 3.93
N ILE A 312 2.78 13.91 3.24
CA ILE A 312 3.38 12.72 3.84
C ILE A 312 4.83 12.66 3.36
N ASP A 313 5.77 12.87 4.27
CA ASP A 313 7.20 12.79 3.96
C ASP A 313 7.62 11.31 3.98
N VAL A 314 7.98 10.79 2.82
CA VAL A 314 8.33 9.38 2.62
C VAL A 314 9.76 9.31 2.11
N GLU A 315 10.62 8.60 2.85
CA GLU A 315 12.00 8.39 2.43
C GLU A 315 12.09 7.31 1.34
N ASP A 316 13.11 7.40 0.49
CA ASP A 316 13.39 6.35 -0.50
C ASP A 316 13.75 5.03 0.23
N GLU A 317 13.20 3.94 -0.27
CA GLU A 317 13.33 2.60 0.30
C GLU A 317 14.19 1.71 -0.61
N GLN A 318 14.79 0.64 -0.06
CA GLN A 318 15.56 -0.29 -0.88
C GLN A 318 15.63 -1.69 -0.26
N PHE A 319 15.72 -2.71 -1.11
CA PHE A 319 16.04 -4.07 -0.68
C PHE A 319 17.25 -4.62 -1.45
N GLU A 320 18.19 -5.20 -0.71
CA GLU A 320 19.43 -5.74 -1.24
C GLU A 320 19.21 -7.13 -1.86
N ILE A 321 19.73 -7.32 -3.07
CA ILE A 321 19.86 -8.62 -3.68
C ILE A 321 21.16 -9.22 -3.16
N GLY A 322 21.04 -10.17 -2.24
CA GLY A 322 22.15 -10.95 -1.71
C GLY A 322 22.72 -11.97 -2.70
N GLU A 323 23.42 -12.98 -2.17
CA GLU A 323 24.08 -13.99 -2.98
C GLU A 323 23.07 -14.92 -3.65
N LEU A 324 23.20 -15.06 -4.97
CA LEU A 324 22.43 -16.00 -5.79
C LEU A 324 23.34 -17.13 -6.30
N PRO A 325 22.80 -18.33 -6.56
CA PRO A 325 23.56 -19.41 -7.16
C PRO A 325 24.28 -18.98 -8.44
N ASP A 326 25.46 -19.54 -8.69
CA ASP A 326 26.30 -19.22 -9.85
C ASP A 326 25.58 -19.38 -11.19
N PHE A 327 24.64 -20.32 -11.27
CA PHE A 327 23.77 -20.50 -12.43
C PHE A 327 22.90 -19.27 -12.73
N LEU A 328 22.56 -18.45 -11.74
CA LEU A 328 21.78 -17.22 -11.91
C LEU A 328 22.66 -15.97 -11.96
N SER A 329 23.82 -15.96 -11.30
CA SER A 329 24.60 -14.72 -11.04
C SER A 329 25.67 -14.37 -12.08
N GLY A 330 25.88 -15.20 -13.12
CA GLY A 330 26.91 -14.98 -14.13
C GLY A 330 26.75 -13.69 -14.98
N ASP A 331 27.86 -13.09 -15.42
CA ASP A 331 27.88 -11.82 -16.17
C ASP A 331 27.09 -11.80 -17.49
N ASN A 332 26.84 -12.98 -18.08
CA ASN A 332 26.11 -13.13 -19.35
C ASN A 332 24.67 -13.67 -19.16
N VAL A 333 24.17 -13.68 -17.92
CA VAL A 333 22.81 -14.14 -17.62
C VAL A 333 21.81 -13.05 -18.00
N VAL A 334 20.77 -13.46 -18.74
CA VAL A 334 19.53 -12.70 -18.96
C VAL A 334 18.42 -13.45 -18.25
N LEU A 335 18.02 -12.94 -17.09
CA LEU A 335 17.02 -13.55 -16.24
C LEU A 335 15.62 -13.04 -16.60
N ASP A 336 15.03 -13.57 -17.68
CA ASP A 336 13.64 -13.29 -18.04
C ASP A 336 12.70 -14.19 -17.22
N LEU A 337 12.17 -13.63 -16.14
CA LEU A 337 11.18 -14.31 -15.31
C LEU A 337 9.79 -14.18 -15.91
N TYR A 338 9.03 -15.26 -15.83
CA TYR A 338 7.71 -15.35 -16.47
C TYR A 338 6.70 -14.38 -15.84
N ASN A 339 6.68 -14.32 -14.51
CA ASN A 339 5.80 -13.44 -13.74
C ASN A 339 6.40 -13.15 -12.35
N PRO A 340 7.45 -12.31 -12.26
CA PRO A 340 7.97 -11.88 -10.96
C PRO A 340 6.90 -11.11 -10.18
N VAL A 341 6.96 -11.18 -8.85
CA VAL A 341 6.02 -10.48 -7.95
C VAL A 341 6.80 -9.63 -6.95
N ILE A 342 6.40 -8.38 -6.83
CA ILE A 342 6.76 -7.51 -5.71
C ILE A 342 5.53 -7.36 -4.83
N ARG A 343 5.70 -7.59 -3.53
CA ARG A 343 4.66 -7.44 -2.53
C ARG A 343 4.85 -6.11 -1.83
N PHE A 344 3.83 -5.26 -1.81
CA PHE A 344 3.74 -4.13 -0.88
C PHE A 344 2.65 -4.47 0.14
N ASP A 345 3.02 -4.56 1.41
CA ASP A 345 2.07 -4.67 2.52
C ASP A 345 2.01 -3.32 3.23
N ILE A 346 0.84 -2.70 3.19
CA ILE A 346 0.59 -1.39 3.79
C ILE A 346 -0.49 -1.55 4.84
N ASN A 347 -0.12 -1.37 6.11
CA ASN A 347 -1.07 -1.35 7.22
C ASN A 347 -1.32 0.09 7.65
N ALA A 348 -2.52 0.59 7.34
CA ALA A 348 -2.91 1.97 7.58
C ALA A 348 -3.93 2.03 8.72
N MET A 349 -3.52 2.50 9.90
CA MET A 349 -4.30 2.38 11.13
C MET A 349 -4.48 3.72 11.83
N SER A 350 -5.53 3.79 12.65
CA SER A 350 -5.84 4.92 13.50
C SER A 350 -6.48 4.43 14.80
N GLN A 351 -6.01 4.90 15.96
CA GLN A 351 -6.59 4.51 17.24
C GLN A 351 -7.89 5.26 17.56
N ASP A 352 -7.96 6.56 17.22
CA ASP A 352 -9.04 7.45 17.68
C ASP A 352 -9.96 7.93 16.54
N THR A 353 -9.77 7.45 15.31
CA THR A 353 -10.58 7.86 14.16
C THR A 353 -11.77 6.92 13.95
N PRO A 354 -13.02 7.43 13.92
CA PRO A 354 -14.17 6.66 13.45
C PRO A 354 -13.91 6.08 12.06
N ASP A 355 -14.41 4.87 11.78
CA ASP A 355 -14.16 4.18 10.50
C ASP A 355 -14.57 5.02 9.28
N GLU A 356 -15.62 5.82 9.42
CA GLU A 356 -16.15 6.71 8.38
C GLU A 356 -15.29 7.96 8.11
N SER A 357 -14.34 8.27 8.99
CA SER A 357 -13.45 9.44 8.89
C SER A 357 -12.02 9.09 8.46
N PHE A 358 -11.79 7.86 8.01
CA PHE A 358 -10.50 7.45 7.47
C PHE A 358 -10.42 7.80 5.97
N PRO A 359 -9.50 8.70 5.55
CA PRO A 359 -9.30 8.96 4.13
C PRO A 359 -8.68 7.73 3.44
N GLU A 360 -9.20 7.37 2.26
CA GLU A 360 -8.50 6.43 1.40
C GLU A 360 -7.32 7.16 0.72
N PHE A 361 -6.14 6.53 0.68
CA PHE A 361 -4.94 7.12 0.10
C PHE A 361 -4.59 6.47 -1.24
N ALA A 362 -4.15 7.29 -2.19
CA ALA A 362 -3.45 6.84 -3.37
C ALA A 362 -1.95 6.82 -3.12
N MET A 363 -1.22 5.98 -3.85
CA MET A 363 0.24 5.95 -3.82
C MET A 363 0.82 5.85 -5.23
N HIS A 364 1.87 6.62 -5.47
CA HIS A 364 2.73 6.47 -6.64
C HIS A 364 4.16 6.20 -6.18
N ALA A 365 4.84 5.28 -6.84
CA ALA A 365 6.24 4.98 -6.57
C ALA A 365 6.98 4.55 -7.84
N SER A 366 8.27 4.86 -7.91
CA SER A 366 9.20 4.44 -8.96
C SER A 366 10.08 3.31 -8.42
N LEU A 367 10.27 2.24 -9.19
CA LEU A 367 11.20 1.16 -8.88
C LEU A 367 12.34 1.17 -9.88
N ASP A 368 13.57 1.22 -9.40
CA ASP A 368 14.77 1.13 -10.23
C ASP A 368 15.76 0.11 -9.67
N ALA A 369 16.51 -0.54 -10.55
CA ALA A 369 17.42 -1.63 -10.21
C ALA A 369 18.85 -1.21 -10.50
N PHE A 370 19.77 -1.47 -9.56
CA PHE A 370 21.14 -0.95 -9.64
C PHE A 370 22.18 -2.06 -9.54
N LYS A 371 23.21 -1.99 -10.40
CA LYS A 371 24.40 -2.86 -10.34
C LYS A 371 25.66 -2.03 -10.42
N GLY A 372 26.59 -2.20 -9.48
CA GLY A 372 27.80 -1.39 -9.38
C GLY A 372 27.52 0.10 -9.24
N GLY A 373 26.37 0.46 -8.64
CA GLY A 373 25.91 1.84 -8.46
C GLY A 373 25.37 2.54 -9.71
N SER A 374 25.13 1.81 -10.80
CA SER A 374 24.47 2.35 -12.01
C SER A 374 23.14 1.62 -12.23
N SER A 375 22.13 2.35 -12.69
CA SER A 375 20.86 1.72 -13.06
C SER A 375 21.09 0.69 -14.17
N THR A 376 20.39 -0.44 -14.07
CA THR A 376 20.37 -1.51 -15.06
C THR A 376 19.27 -1.31 -16.11
N MET A 377 18.45 -0.28 -15.95
CA MET A 377 17.26 -0.01 -16.76
C MET A 377 17.36 1.33 -17.50
N ASP A 378 16.61 1.44 -18.61
CA ASP A 378 16.49 2.69 -19.37
C ASP A 378 15.54 3.70 -18.69
N SER A 379 14.56 3.19 -17.94
CA SER A 379 13.57 3.95 -17.19
C SER A 379 13.07 3.15 -15.98
N PRO A 380 12.78 3.82 -14.85
CA PRO A 380 12.14 3.18 -13.70
C PRO A 380 10.78 2.57 -14.04
N VAL A 381 10.41 1.53 -13.31
CA VAL A 381 9.08 0.93 -13.33
C VAL A 381 8.17 1.74 -12.42
N VAL A 382 7.01 2.19 -12.92
CA VAL A 382 6.05 2.96 -12.11
C VAL A 382 4.99 2.03 -11.53
N VAL A 383 4.77 2.15 -10.22
CA VAL A 383 3.66 1.52 -9.50
C VAL A 383 2.66 2.61 -9.10
N ASP A 384 1.41 2.39 -9.48
CA ASP A 384 0.29 3.30 -9.20
C ASP A 384 -0.81 2.53 -8.45
N LEU A 385 -1.01 2.87 -7.19
CA LEU A 385 -2.05 2.37 -6.31
C LEU A 385 -3.16 3.42 -6.23
N SER A 386 -4.04 3.43 -7.24
CA SER A 386 -5.17 4.35 -7.32
C SER A 386 -6.46 3.65 -7.80
N GLY A 387 -7.57 4.37 -7.78
CA GLY A 387 -8.87 3.85 -8.22
C GLY A 387 -9.37 2.70 -7.35
N GLU A 388 -9.39 1.47 -7.88
CA GLU A 388 -9.82 0.30 -7.11
C GLU A 388 -8.75 -0.20 -6.11
N ASN A 389 -7.50 0.25 -6.27
CA ASN A 389 -6.33 -0.15 -5.49
C ASN A 389 -5.93 0.90 -4.43
N LEU A 390 -6.88 1.71 -3.95
CA LEU A 390 -6.61 2.68 -2.89
C LEU A 390 -6.25 1.99 -1.57
N ILE A 391 -5.33 2.58 -0.83
CA ILE A 391 -4.95 2.19 0.52
C ILE A 391 -6.11 2.54 1.44
N LYS A 392 -6.69 1.52 2.05
CA LYS A 392 -7.82 1.62 2.98
C LYS A 392 -7.36 1.42 4.41
N LYS A 393 -8.21 1.79 5.37
CA LYS A 393 -7.99 1.47 6.79
C LYS A 393 -7.79 -0.04 6.96
N GLY A 394 -6.70 -0.43 7.60
CA GLY A 394 -6.31 -1.83 7.81
C GLY A 394 -5.13 -2.29 6.99
N GLU A 395 -5.05 -3.60 6.80
CA GLU A 395 -3.97 -4.30 6.10
C GLU A 395 -4.30 -4.37 4.60
N ASN A 396 -3.42 -3.83 3.77
CA ASN A 396 -3.54 -3.81 2.31
C ASN A 396 -2.35 -4.57 1.72
N HIS A 397 -2.61 -5.67 1.03
CA HIS A 397 -1.63 -6.54 0.42
C HIS A 397 -1.67 -6.36 -1.11
N TYR A 398 -0.67 -5.69 -1.67
CA TYR A 398 -0.55 -5.47 -3.11
C TYR A 398 0.43 -6.45 -3.71
N TYR A 399 -0.03 -7.22 -4.70
CA TYR A 399 0.78 -8.13 -5.49
C TYR A 399 1.02 -7.50 -6.86
N ILE A 400 2.17 -6.86 -7.00
CA ILE A 400 2.59 -6.16 -8.20
C ILE A 400 3.31 -7.17 -9.09
N SER A 401 2.76 -7.45 -10.28
CA SER A 401 3.28 -8.52 -11.14
C SER A 401 3.11 -8.23 -12.62
N ARG A 402 3.88 -8.94 -13.47
CA ARG A 402 3.84 -8.75 -14.93
C ARG A 402 2.51 -9.11 -15.57
N ARG A 403 1.82 -10.13 -15.05
CA ARG A 403 0.64 -10.75 -15.69
C ARG A 403 -0.56 -10.89 -14.74
N GLY A 404 -0.43 -10.42 -13.51
CA GLY A 404 -1.35 -10.72 -12.42
C GLY A 404 -1.14 -12.11 -11.84
N ILE A 405 -1.65 -12.33 -10.63
CA ILE A 405 -1.69 -13.62 -9.95
C ILE A 405 -3.13 -14.02 -9.59
N ASP A 406 -3.37 -15.31 -9.41
CA ASP A 406 -4.66 -15.82 -8.97
C ASP A 406 -4.77 -15.69 -7.44
N LEU A 407 -5.66 -14.80 -7.00
CA LEU A 407 -5.96 -14.57 -5.58
C LEU A 407 -7.24 -15.30 -5.13
N SER A 408 -7.82 -16.18 -5.95
CA SER A 408 -9.14 -16.80 -5.69
C SER A 408 -9.22 -17.73 -4.48
N GLY A 409 -8.10 -17.98 -3.79
CA GLY A 409 -8.02 -18.74 -2.53
C GLY A 409 -7.81 -17.88 -1.27
N GLU A 410 -7.52 -16.59 -1.42
CA GLU A 410 -7.46 -15.64 -0.30
C GLU A 410 -8.91 -15.26 0.07
N GLU A 411 -9.57 -16.07 0.91
CA GLU A 411 -10.90 -15.70 1.41
C GLU A 411 -10.77 -14.43 2.26
N PRO A 412 -11.61 -13.39 2.04
CA PRO A 412 -11.60 -12.21 2.89
C PRO A 412 -11.97 -12.61 4.33
N LEU A 413 -10.98 -12.63 5.22
CA LEU A 413 -11.11 -12.89 6.66
C LEU A 413 -10.21 -11.87 7.40
N PRO A 414 -10.63 -11.19 8.50
CA PRO A 414 -11.89 -10.54 8.85
C PRO A 414 -11.95 -9.08 8.31
N TYR A 415 -12.82 -8.21 8.86
CA TYR A 415 -12.90 -6.77 8.52
C TYR A 415 -11.51 -6.11 8.50
N LEU A 416 -11.22 -5.28 7.49
CA LEU A 416 -9.98 -4.48 7.33
C LEU A 416 -8.75 -5.23 6.76
N GLN A 417 -8.92 -6.30 5.98
CA GLN A 417 -7.85 -6.87 5.14
C GLN A 417 -8.24 -6.84 3.66
N TYR A 418 -7.31 -6.39 2.80
CA TYR A 418 -7.54 -6.22 1.36
C TYR A 418 -6.38 -6.82 0.55
N TRP A 419 -6.70 -7.53 -0.53
CA TRP A 419 -5.72 -8.09 -1.45
C TRP A 419 -5.95 -7.51 -2.84
N TYR A 420 -4.89 -6.95 -3.43
CA TYR A 420 -4.93 -6.28 -4.70
C TYR A 420 -3.96 -6.90 -5.68
N ASN A 421 -4.40 -7.01 -6.93
CA ASN A 421 -3.59 -7.47 -8.04
C ASN A 421 -3.26 -6.26 -8.92
N VAL A 422 -1.99 -5.88 -8.95
CA VAL A 422 -1.50 -4.72 -9.71
C VAL A 422 -0.64 -5.22 -10.86
N VAL A 423 -1.10 -4.99 -12.09
CA VAL A 423 -0.40 -5.49 -13.29
C VAL A 423 0.54 -4.42 -13.82
N VAL A 424 1.84 -4.73 -13.86
CA VAL A 424 2.90 -3.85 -14.35
C VAL A 424 3.75 -4.62 -15.36
N GLU A 425 3.52 -4.38 -16.65
CA GLU A 425 4.05 -5.22 -17.75
C GLU A 425 5.60 -5.28 -17.78
N ASP A 426 6.26 -4.20 -17.38
CA ASP A 426 7.73 -4.06 -17.44
C ASP A 426 8.44 -4.47 -16.15
N LEU A 427 7.73 -4.99 -15.15
CA LEU A 427 8.30 -5.38 -13.85
C LEU A 427 9.47 -6.36 -13.97
N GLY A 428 9.40 -7.27 -14.96
CA GLY A 428 10.47 -8.24 -15.20
C GLY A 428 11.81 -7.64 -15.59
N ASN A 429 11.85 -6.38 -16.01
CA ASN A 429 13.10 -5.69 -16.36
C ASN A 429 13.98 -5.42 -15.14
N LEU A 430 13.40 -5.29 -13.94
CA LEU A 430 14.13 -5.03 -12.68
C LEU A 430 15.21 -6.07 -12.39
N VAL A 431 14.97 -7.31 -12.79
CA VAL A 431 15.82 -8.46 -12.49
C VAL A 431 16.40 -9.10 -13.74
N ARG A 432 16.13 -8.52 -14.93
CA ARG A 432 16.63 -9.03 -16.22
C ARG A 432 18.15 -9.10 -16.26
N ILE A 433 18.79 -8.08 -15.71
CA ILE A 433 20.19 -8.10 -15.27
C ILE A 433 20.12 -8.15 -13.75
N ILE A 434 20.72 -9.17 -13.14
CA ILE A 434 20.70 -9.32 -11.68
C ILE A 434 21.35 -8.09 -11.03
N PRO A 435 20.57 -7.28 -10.29
CA PRO A 435 21.08 -6.08 -9.64
C PRO A 435 21.69 -6.42 -8.27
N ASP A 436 22.40 -5.46 -7.68
CA ASP A 436 22.86 -5.52 -6.29
C ASP A 436 21.72 -5.11 -5.33
N TYR A 437 20.82 -4.24 -5.76
CA TYR A 437 19.63 -3.83 -5.01
C TYR A 437 18.55 -3.27 -5.95
N ILE A 438 17.31 -3.25 -5.46
CA ILE A 438 16.20 -2.51 -6.08
C ILE A 438 15.82 -1.38 -5.12
N GLN A 439 15.74 -0.17 -5.66
CA GLN A 439 15.33 1.03 -4.96
C GLN A 439 13.86 1.33 -5.28
N ILE A 440 13.10 1.75 -4.28
CA ILE A 440 11.76 2.32 -4.39
C ILE A 440 11.90 3.81 -4.06
N SER A 441 11.65 4.68 -5.03
CA SER A 441 11.85 6.12 -4.93
C SER A 441 10.63 6.89 -5.43
N ASP A 442 10.67 8.22 -5.29
CA ASP A 442 9.57 9.11 -5.69
C ASP A 442 8.22 8.66 -5.10
N ILE A 443 8.25 8.22 -3.83
CA ILE A 443 7.07 7.70 -3.16
C ILE A 443 6.18 8.88 -2.77
N ASP A 444 5.02 8.98 -3.41
CA ASP A 444 4.02 10.01 -3.18
C ASP A 444 2.73 9.36 -2.68
N ILE A 445 2.35 9.67 -1.44
CA ILE A 445 1.11 9.19 -0.82
C ILE A 445 0.22 10.41 -0.61
N TYR A 446 -0.99 10.38 -1.18
CA TYR A 446 -1.89 11.52 -1.15
C TYR A 446 -3.36 11.10 -1.08
N VAL A 447 -4.23 12.01 -0.67
CA VAL A 447 -5.69 11.81 -0.73
C VAL A 447 -6.16 12.22 -2.13
N PRO A 448 -6.72 11.31 -2.93
CA PRO A 448 -7.09 11.62 -4.31
C PRO A 448 -8.27 12.60 -4.35
N HIS A 449 -8.16 13.62 -5.21
CA HIS A 449 -9.23 14.58 -5.49
C HIS A 449 -9.41 14.75 -7.01
N ALA A 450 -10.66 14.77 -7.48
CA ALA A 450 -11.01 14.95 -8.89
C ALA A 450 -10.94 16.42 -9.32
N GLY A 451 -11.26 17.34 -8.41
CA GLY A 451 -11.15 18.78 -8.61
C GLY A 451 -9.80 19.35 -8.16
N ASN A 452 -9.67 20.67 -8.25
CA ASN A 452 -8.49 21.41 -7.79
C ASN A 452 -8.85 22.85 -7.40
N SER A 453 -7.91 23.59 -6.82
CA SER A 453 -8.12 24.96 -6.36
C SER A 453 -8.41 25.99 -7.47
N GLN A 454 -8.12 25.68 -8.73
CA GLN A 454 -8.38 26.56 -9.89
C GLN A 454 -9.75 26.33 -10.51
N ASP A 455 -10.14 25.05 -10.68
CA ASP A 455 -11.38 24.64 -11.36
C ASP A 455 -12.54 24.36 -10.38
N GLY A 456 -12.25 24.31 -9.08
CA GLY A 456 -13.18 23.93 -8.01
C GLY A 456 -13.09 22.44 -7.66
N TYR A 457 -13.47 22.11 -6.43
CA TYR A 457 -13.59 20.74 -5.95
C TYR A 457 -14.99 20.18 -6.24
N GLN A 458 -15.09 18.85 -6.39
CA GLN A 458 -16.35 18.14 -6.62
C GLN A 458 -16.91 17.57 -5.32
N ASP A 459 -18.21 17.28 -5.28
CA ASP A 459 -18.85 16.68 -4.09
C ASP A 459 -18.17 15.37 -3.63
N SER A 460 -17.59 14.60 -4.56
CA SER A 460 -16.83 13.38 -4.25
C SER A 460 -15.48 13.62 -3.58
N ASP A 461 -14.96 14.85 -3.60
CA ASP A 461 -13.67 15.21 -3.01
C ASP A 461 -13.79 15.53 -1.51
N TYR A 462 -15.01 15.74 -1.01
CA TYR A 462 -15.26 16.09 0.39
C TYR A 462 -15.40 14.83 1.24
N LEU A 463 -14.55 14.73 2.26
CA LEU A 463 -14.58 13.68 3.28
C LEU A 463 -15.13 14.24 4.59
N ASP A 464 -15.97 13.44 5.26
CA ASP A 464 -16.45 13.75 6.60
C ASP A 464 -15.41 13.32 7.65
N VAL A 465 -14.77 14.31 8.25
CA VAL A 465 -13.72 14.15 9.27
C VAL A 465 -14.32 14.46 10.65
N VAL A 466 -14.47 13.44 11.48
CA VAL A 466 -14.97 13.56 12.85
C VAL A 466 -13.79 13.67 13.81
N PHE A 467 -13.72 14.77 14.55
CA PHE A 467 -12.63 15.03 15.50
C PHE A 467 -12.87 14.34 16.85
N PRO A 468 -11.79 13.95 17.55
CA PRO A 468 -11.86 13.44 18.92
C PRO A 468 -12.47 14.44 19.91
N GLN A 469 -13.31 13.98 20.84
CA GLN A 469 -13.98 14.86 21.81
C GLN A 469 -13.02 15.59 22.78
N ASN A 470 -11.79 15.11 22.93
CA ASN A 470 -10.77 15.71 23.79
C ASN A 470 -10.09 16.94 23.16
N GLY A 471 -10.39 17.27 21.91
CA GLY A 471 -9.83 18.44 21.25
C GLY A 471 -8.47 18.21 20.56
N SER A 472 -8.08 16.96 20.30
CA SER A 472 -6.78 16.63 19.68
C SER A 472 -6.86 16.41 18.17
N ASP A 473 -5.72 16.55 17.51
CA ASP A 473 -5.55 16.20 16.10
C ASP A 473 -5.87 14.72 15.84
N LEU A 474 -6.28 14.42 14.61
CA LEU A 474 -6.37 13.04 14.13
C LEU A 474 -5.00 12.61 13.61
N SER A 475 -4.55 11.41 13.98
CA SER A 475 -3.31 10.82 13.48
C SER A 475 -3.56 9.43 12.92
N TYR A 476 -2.90 9.15 11.80
CA TYR A 476 -2.94 7.88 11.09
C TYR A 476 -1.51 7.39 10.93
N ASP A 477 -1.25 6.14 11.28
CA ASP A 477 0.05 5.50 11.08
C ASP A 477 -0.04 4.58 9.86
N ILE A 478 0.94 4.70 8.97
CA ILE A 478 1.08 3.91 7.76
C ILE A 478 2.35 3.09 7.92
N ASP A 479 2.21 1.81 8.23
CA ASP A 479 3.30 0.85 8.20
C ASP A 479 3.45 0.33 6.77
N PHE A 480 4.63 0.50 6.18
CA PHE A 480 4.95 0.03 4.84
C PHE A 480 6.06 -1.02 4.92
N SER A 481 5.74 -2.24 4.48
CA SER A 481 6.74 -3.28 4.23
C SER A 481 6.65 -3.75 2.79
N TYR A 482 7.78 -4.17 2.25
CA TYR A 482 7.89 -4.56 0.87
C TYR A 482 8.85 -5.74 0.71
N GLY A 483 8.60 -6.55 -0.30
CA GLY A 483 9.42 -7.72 -0.58
C GLY A 483 9.33 -8.15 -2.04
N LEU A 484 10.32 -8.90 -2.47
CA LEU A 484 10.36 -9.58 -3.76
C LEU A 484 10.08 -11.06 -3.52
N GLU A 485 9.09 -11.61 -4.22
CA GLU A 485 8.79 -13.05 -4.22
C GLU A 485 8.68 -13.54 -5.67
N VAL A 486 9.57 -14.43 -6.05
CA VAL A 486 9.76 -14.80 -7.46
C VAL A 486 9.92 -16.31 -7.57
N PRO A 487 8.90 -17.02 -8.07
CA PRO A 487 9.08 -18.38 -8.54
C PRO A 487 10.13 -18.42 -9.65
N LEU A 488 11.05 -19.40 -9.62
CA LEU A 488 11.99 -19.66 -10.71
C LEU A 488 11.27 -20.28 -11.91
N ALA A 489 10.43 -19.48 -12.54
CA ALA A 489 9.65 -19.78 -13.73
C ALA A 489 10.04 -18.77 -14.80
N PHE A 490 10.39 -19.25 -16.00
CA PHE A 490 11.09 -18.41 -16.96
C PHE A 490 10.25 -18.09 -18.20
N GLY A 491 10.46 -16.87 -18.70
CA GLY A 491 9.92 -16.36 -19.95
C GLY A 491 10.79 -16.73 -21.16
N PRO A 492 10.34 -16.36 -22.38
CA PRO A 492 10.96 -16.77 -23.64
C PRO A 492 12.37 -16.21 -23.88
N ASP A 493 12.75 -15.11 -23.22
CA ASP A 493 14.04 -14.45 -23.44
C ASP A 493 15.13 -14.94 -22.47
N LEU A 494 14.84 -15.97 -21.67
CA LEU A 494 15.81 -16.54 -20.73
C LEU A 494 17.07 -16.99 -21.47
N ASN A 495 18.22 -16.56 -20.95
CA ASN A 495 19.51 -17.06 -21.38
C ASN A 495 20.46 -17.14 -20.19
N ILE A 496 20.91 -18.34 -19.88
CA ILE A 496 21.84 -18.61 -18.78
C ILE A 496 23.04 -19.35 -19.35
N GLY A 497 24.23 -18.95 -18.91
CA GLY A 497 25.48 -19.68 -19.15
C GLY A 497 26.13 -20.01 -17.83
N TYR A 498 26.43 -21.29 -17.61
CA TYR A 498 27.04 -21.82 -16.41
C TYR A 498 28.13 -22.82 -16.79
N SER A 499 29.18 -22.92 -15.98
CA SER A 499 30.22 -23.93 -16.17
C SER A 499 30.56 -24.61 -14.87
N THR A 500 30.79 -25.92 -14.91
CA THR A 500 31.18 -26.71 -13.75
C THR A 500 32.31 -27.67 -14.13
N ASP A 501 33.22 -27.88 -13.18
CA ASP A 501 34.42 -28.68 -13.37
C ASP A 501 34.24 -30.09 -12.80
N PHE A 502 34.56 -31.07 -13.62
CA PHE A 502 34.65 -32.48 -13.25
C PHE A 502 36.12 -32.88 -13.33
N ASN A 503 36.81 -32.79 -12.20
CA ASN A 503 38.26 -32.93 -12.08
C ASN A 503 38.64 -34.10 -11.16
N ASP A 504 39.88 -34.13 -10.66
CA ASP A 504 40.50 -35.22 -9.89
C ASP A 504 40.73 -36.50 -10.72
N TRP A 505 40.91 -36.37 -12.04
CA TRP A 505 41.16 -37.51 -12.92
C TRP A 505 42.66 -37.72 -13.18
N ASN A 506 43.54 -36.80 -12.79
CA ASN A 506 44.96 -36.87 -13.14
C ASN A 506 45.62 -38.17 -12.67
N ASP A 507 45.32 -38.63 -11.46
CA ASP A 507 45.83 -39.88 -10.88
C ASP A 507 45.52 -41.12 -11.74
N THR A 508 44.52 -41.04 -12.63
CA THR A 508 44.14 -42.15 -13.53
C THR A 508 45.07 -42.26 -14.74
N PHE A 509 45.61 -41.12 -15.18
CA PHE A 509 46.30 -40.97 -16.46
C PHE A 509 47.80 -40.70 -16.28
N ASN A 510 48.22 -40.18 -15.13
CA ASN A 510 49.59 -39.80 -14.83
C ASN A 510 50.24 -40.75 -13.82
N SER A 511 51.25 -41.51 -14.26
CA SER A 511 51.95 -42.51 -13.43
C SER A 511 52.70 -41.95 -12.22
N GLU A 512 53.07 -40.67 -12.25
CA GLU A 512 53.85 -40.04 -11.17
C GLU A 512 52.95 -39.54 -10.03
N SER A 513 51.66 -39.31 -10.30
CA SER A 513 50.62 -38.95 -9.31
C SER A 513 49.74 -40.14 -8.92
N SER A 514 49.66 -41.19 -9.75
CA SER A 514 48.90 -42.40 -9.46
C SER A 514 49.29 -43.07 -8.13
N SER A 515 48.32 -43.19 -7.22
CA SER A 515 48.39 -44.10 -6.06
C SER A 515 48.08 -45.57 -6.41
N SER A 516 47.88 -45.86 -7.70
CA SER A 516 47.45 -47.16 -8.26
C SER A 516 48.52 -47.84 -9.12
N ASP A 517 48.55 -49.18 -9.13
CA ASP A 517 49.51 -50.02 -9.90
C ASP A 517 49.31 -49.99 -11.44
N TYR A 518 48.54 -49.05 -11.97
CA TYR A 518 48.19 -49.00 -13.39
C TYR A 518 47.99 -47.56 -13.86
N THR A 519 48.34 -47.31 -15.12
CA THR A 519 48.01 -46.07 -15.84
C THR A 519 47.17 -46.39 -17.07
N LEU A 520 46.17 -45.55 -17.32
CA LEU A 520 45.36 -45.66 -18.51
C LEU A 520 45.95 -44.78 -19.63
N ASP A 521 46.25 -45.40 -20.78
CA ASP A 521 46.62 -44.67 -21.99
C ASP A 521 45.52 -44.86 -23.04
N PHE A 522 45.07 -43.75 -23.63
CA PHE A 522 44.05 -43.76 -24.67
C PHE A 522 44.39 -42.80 -25.80
N ARG A 523 44.16 -43.26 -27.02
CA ARG A 523 44.15 -42.36 -28.18
C ARG A 523 42.78 -41.72 -28.32
N GLU A 524 41.73 -42.49 -28.07
CA GLU A 524 40.36 -42.02 -28.17
C GLU A 524 39.42 -42.72 -27.17
N ILE A 525 38.56 -41.95 -26.53
CA ILE A 525 37.40 -42.43 -25.76
C ILE A 525 36.15 -41.91 -26.44
N THR A 526 35.17 -42.79 -26.71
CA THR A 526 33.83 -42.38 -27.14
C THR A 526 32.80 -42.91 -26.15
N ILE A 527 31.94 -42.04 -25.64
CA ILE A 527 30.86 -42.35 -24.70
C ILE A 527 29.55 -41.93 -25.35
N ARG A 528 28.56 -42.82 -25.37
CA ARG A 528 27.23 -42.58 -25.92
C ARG A 528 26.19 -42.81 -24.84
N PHE A 529 25.21 -41.94 -24.74
CA PHE A 529 24.11 -42.05 -23.80
C PHE A 529 22.90 -41.25 -24.28
N ASP A 530 21.73 -41.58 -23.75
CA ASP A 530 20.50 -40.81 -23.93
C ASP A 530 20.33 -39.89 -22.71
N PHE A 531 20.37 -38.58 -22.93
CA PHE A 531 20.16 -37.57 -21.90
C PHE A 531 18.65 -37.37 -21.70
N VAL A 532 18.13 -37.83 -20.57
CA VAL A 532 16.74 -37.67 -20.18
C VAL A 532 16.59 -36.42 -19.32
N ASN A 533 15.71 -35.50 -19.74
CA ASN A 533 15.51 -34.20 -19.09
C ASN A 533 14.05 -34.04 -18.63
N THR A 534 13.85 -33.66 -17.37
CA THR A 534 12.54 -33.26 -16.80
C THR A 534 12.47 -31.78 -16.43
N ILE A 535 13.53 -31.01 -16.73
CA ILE A 535 13.63 -29.58 -16.47
C ILE A 535 12.95 -28.81 -17.63
N PRO A 536 12.12 -27.78 -17.35
CA PRO A 536 11.41 -27.00 -18.36
C PRO A 536 12.31 -26.00 -19.12
N LEU A 537 13.57 -26.37 -19.34
CA LEU A 537 14.60 -25.56 -19.99
C LEU A 537 15.26 -26.35 -21.11
N THR A 538 15.52 -25.68 -22.23
CA THR A 538 16.36 -26.22 -23.30
C THR A 538 17.81 -26.08 -22.88
N LEU A 539 18.53 -27.20 -22.81
CA LEU A 539 19.91 -27.22 -22.33
C LEU A 539 20.88 -27.40 -23.51
N GLY A 540 21.83 -26.49 -23.65
CA GLY A 540 23.02 -26.67 -24.47
C GLY A 540 24.14 -27.21 -23.60
N VAL A 541 24.88 -28.21 -24.08
CA VAL A 541 26.04 -28.75 -23.36
C VAL A 541 27.23 -28.85 -24.29
N THR A 542 28.35 -28.28 -23.85
CA THR A 542 29.68 -28.49 -24.42
C THR A 542 30.67 -28.83 -23.30
N ALA A 543 31.88 -29.25 -23.68
CA ALA A 543 32.92 -29.57 -22.72
C ALA A 543 34.30 -29.18 -23.21
N ASP A 544 35.13 -28.74 -22.29
CA ASP A 544 36.55 -28.45 -22.50
C ASP A 544 37.40 -29.34 -21.59
N ALA A 545 38.55 -29.81 -22.07
CA ALA A 545 39.50 -30.50 -21.21
C ALA A 545 40.21 -29.50 -20.29
N ILE A 546 40.50 -29.90 -19.05
CA ILE A 546 41.21 -29.08 -18.07
C ILE A 546 42.41 -29.84 -17.45
N ASP A 547 43.42 -29.09 -17.06
CA ASP A 547 44.58 -29.60 -16.31
C ASP A 547 44.38 -29.50 -14.78
N VAL A 548 45.38 -29.94 -14.01
CA VAL A 548 45.38 -29.94 -12.54
C VAL A 548 45.26 -28.56 -11.91
N ASP A 549 45.54 -27.49 -12.67
CA ASP A 549 45.36 -26.11 -12.23
C ASP A 549 43.99 -25.55 -12.64
N GLY A 550 43.14 -26.35 -13.30
CA GLY A 550 41.83 -25.97 -13.82
C GLY A 550 41.87 -25.15 -15.10
N ALA A 551 43.02 -25.11 -15.79
CA ALA A 551 43.20 -24.38 -17.04
C ALA A 551 42.79 -25.22 -18.24
N THR A 552 42.09 -24.60 -19.20
CA THR A 552 41.64 -25.29 -20.42
C THR A 552 42.81 -25.78 -21.28
N MET A 553 42.73 -27.04 -21.70
CA MET A 553 43.73 -27.73 -22.50
C MET A 553 43.33 -27.78 -23.99
N SER A 554 44.17 -27.20 -24.85
CA SER A 554 43.95 -27.19 -26.30
C SER A 554 44.50 -28.43 -27.03
N ASP A 555 45.35 -29.21 -26.36
CA ASP A 555 46.02 -30.41 -26.88
C ASP A 555 45.21 -31.70 -26.63
N ILE A 556 44.07 -31.60 -25.95
CA ILE A 556 43.06 -32.65 -25.82
C ILE A 556 41.80 -32.17 -26.54
N SER A 557 41.35 -32.90 -27.55
CA SER A 557 40.12 -32.58 -28.27
C SER A 557 38.94 -33.23 -27.58
N VAL A 558 37.96 -32.43 -27.18
CA VAL A 558 36.68 -32.89 -26.64
C VAL A 558 35.58 -32.53 -27.63
N GLU A 559 34.94 -33.55 -28.20
CA GLU A 559 33.75 -33.39 -29.03
C GLU A 559 32.54 -33.73 -28.18
N LEU A 560 31.91 -32.71 -27.62
CA LEU A 560 30.59 -32.76 -27.01
C LEU A 560 29.82 -31.52 -27.44
N SER A 561 28.73 -31.73 -28.16
CA SER A 561 27.77 -30.68 -28.47
C SER A 561 26.39 -31.30 -28.54
N GLY A 562 25.51 -30.85 -27.65
CA GLY A 562 24.13 -31.33 -27.56
C GLY A 562 23.19 -30.16 -27.33
N SER A 563 22.05 -30.20 -27.99
CA SER A 563 20.88 -29.38 -27.66
C SER A 563 19.80 -30.32 -27.16
N ILE A 564 19.60 -30.33 -25.85
CA ILE A 564 18.65 -31.18 -25.14
C ILE A 564 17.34 -30.41 -25.03
N ALA A 565 16.27 -30.98 -25.57
CA ALA A 565 14.94 -30.37 -25.50
C ALA A 565 14.45 -30.25 -24.04
N ALA A 566 13.73 -29.17 -23.74
CA ALA A 566 13.04 -29.01 -22.46
C ALA A 566 12.04 -30.15 -22.20
N GLY A 567 11.95 -30.59 -20.95
CA GLY A 567 11.02 -31.63 -20.51
C GLY A 567 10.16 -31.17 -19.33
N ASN A 568 9.37 -32.09 -18.78
CA ASN A 568 8.63 -31.88 -17.55
C ASN A 568 8.42 -33.22 -16.81
N ILE A 569 8.02 -33.17 -15.54
CA ILE A 569 7.66 -34.36 -14.78
C ILE A 569 6.51 -35.10 -15.48
N GLY A 570 6.71 -36.37 -15.82
CA GLY A 570 5.74 -37.20 -16.55
C GLY A 570 5.69 -36.96 -18.06
N ALA A 571 6.48 -36.01 -18.57
CA ALA A 571 6.67 -35.72 -19.99
C ALA A 571 8.16 -35.43 -20.27
N GLU A 572 9.03 -36.34 -19.86
CA GLU A 572 10.47 -36.24 -20.07
C GLU A 572 10.84 -36.29 -21.56
N THR A 573 11.88 -35.54 -21.91
CA THR A 573 12.53 -35.62 -23.23
C THR A 573 13.77 -36.48 -23.13
N SER A 574 14.17 -37.08 -24.25
CA SER A 574 15.37 -37.92 -24.34
C SER A 574 16.16 -37.54 -25.58
N THR A 575 17.43 -37.14 -25.39
CA THR A 575 18.32 -36.67 -26.46
C THR A 575 19.58 -37.54 -26.51
N PRO A 576 19.84 -38.27 -27.61
CA PRO A 576 21.05 -39.07 -27.74
C PRO A 576 22.29 -38.17 -27.91
N LEU A 577 23.26 -38.31 -27.01
CA LEU A 577 24.52 -37.57 -27.03
C LEU A 577 25.72 -38.51 -27.19
N THR A 578 26.80 -37.96 -27.73
CA THR A 578 28.09 -38.64 -27.83
C THR A 578 29.18 -37.69 -27.38
N VAL A 579 29.97 -38.13 -26.40
CA VAL A 579 31.21 -37.47 -25.99
C VAL A 579 32.36 -38.21 -26.64
N ARG A 580 33.25 -37.52 -27.35
CA ARG A 580 34.46 -38.10 -27.91
C ARG A 580 35.68 -37.32 -27.47
N LEU A 581 36.56 -37.96 -26.71
CA LEU A 581 37.83 -37.40 -26.26
C LEU A 581 38.97 -37.99 -27.08
N THR A 582 39.85 -37.14 -27.62
CA THR A 582 41.06 -37.54 -28.34
C THR A 582 42.26 -36.86 -27.72
N ALA A 583 43.28 -37.62 -27.33
CA ALA A 583 44.46 -37.10 -26.64
C ALA A 583 45.75 -37.74 -27.17
N SER A 584 46.89 -37.05 -27.00
CA SER A 584 48.22 -37.65 -27.08
C SER A 584 48.71 -38.06 -25.70
N GLN A 585 49.63 -39.03 -25.65
CA GLN A 585 50.18 -39.56 -24.40
C GLN A 585 50.74 -38.45 -23.48
N ASP A 586 51.52 -37.51 -24.04
CA ASP A 586 52.08 -36.38 -23.28
C ASP A 586 51.01 -35.43 -22.70
N ALA A 587 49.82 -35.36 -23.32
CA ALA A 587 48.73 -34.51 -22.85
C ALA A 587 48.00 -35.15 -21.65
N LEU A 588 47.90 -36.49 -21.63
CA LEU A 588 47.24 -37.23 -20.56
C LEU A 588 47.93 -37.11 -19.20
N GLU A 589 49.25 -36.87 -19.16
CA GLU A 589 49.98 -36.64 -17.90
C GLU A 589 49.50 -35.37 -17.16
N ARG A 590 48.94 -34.40 -17.89
CA ARG A 590 48.45 -33.12 -17.33
C ARG A 590 46.94 -33.06 -17.21
N PHE A 591 46.24 -33.93 -17.93
CA PHE A 591 44.79 -33.99 -17.93
C PHE A 591 44.27 -34.29 -16.53
N ASP A 592 43.35 -33.48 -16.05
CA ASP A 592 42.72 -33.67 -14.74
C ASP A 592 41.20 -33.76 -14.82
N GLY A 593 40.58 -33.30 -15.91
CA GLY A 593 39.13 -33.31 -15.96
C GLY A 593 38.49 -32.68 -17.19
N LEU A 594 37.17 -32.54 -17.12
CA LEU A 594 36.37 -31.78 -18.07
C LEU A 594 35.68 -30.61 -17.38
N ARG A 595 35.74 -29.42 -17.97
CA ARG A 595 34.80 -28.33 -17.69
C ARG A 595 33.59 -28.50 -18.58
N LEU A 596 32.41 -28.75 -18.02
CA LEU A 596 31.16 -28.71 -18.78
C LEU A 596 30.67 -27.27 -18.83
N ASN A 597 30.37 -26.78 -20.04
CA ASN A 597 29.68 -25.51 -20.22
C ASN A 597 28.22 -25.81 -20.58
N ILE A 598 27.32 -25.36 -19.71
CA ILE A 598 25.88 -25.54 -19.83
C ILE A 598 25.29 -24.19 -20.21
N SER A 599 24.49 -24.16 -21.28
CA SER A 599 23.57 -23.06 -21.52
C SER A 599 22.15 -23.50 -21.24
N ALA A 600 21.36 -22.66 -20.59
CA ALA A 600 19.94 -22.90 -20.42
C ALA A 600 19.15 -21.75 -21.05
N THR A 601 18.19 -22.11 -21.89
CA THR A 601 17.30 -21.17 -22.56
C THR A 601 15.86 -21.61 -22.35
N ALA A 602 14.94 -20.68 -22.57
CA ALA A 602 13.52 -20.99 -22.50
C ALA A 602 13.14 -22.18 -23.39
N ALA A 603 12.13 -22.93 -22.98
CA ALA A 603 11.57 -23.96 -23.83
C ALA A 603 11.00 -23.34 -25.12
N GLU A 604 11.30 -23.93 -26.28
CA GLU A 604 10.66 -23.55 -27.55
C GLU A 604 9.14 -23.81 -27.49
N ASN A 605 8.73 -24.83 -26.72
CA ASN A 605 7.33 -25.09 -26.45
C ASN A 605 6.79 -24.08 -25.43
N ALA A 606 5.88 -23.22 -25.87
CA ALA A 606 5.22 -22.24 -25.01
C ALA A 606 4.48 -22.86 -23.82
N ASP A 607 4.01 -24.12 -23.93
CA ASP A 607 3.33 -24.82 -22.82
C ASP A 607 4.28 -25.17 -21.67
N LEU A 608 5.60 -25.10 -21.88
CA LEU A 608 6.62 -25.34 -20.86
C LEU A 608 7.17 -24.02 -20.27
N GLN A 609 6.84 -22.87 -20.86
CA GLN A 609 7.21 -21.57 -20.31
C GLN A 609 6.35 -21.25 -19.09
N GLY A 610 6.94 -20.59 -18.09
CA GLY A 610 6.25 -20.30 -16.83
C GLY A 610 6.03 -21.50 -15.90
N ILE A 611 6.51 -22.70 -16.25
CA ILE A 611 6.60 -23.81 -15.31
C ILE A 611 7.74 -23.52 -14.33
N THR A 612 7.43 -23.46 -13.04
CA THR A 612 8.43 -23.23 -12.00
C THR A 612 9.38 -24.43 -11.90
N LEU A 613 10.67 -24.14 -11.68
CA LEU A 613 11.63 -25.17 -11.31
C LEU A 613 11.19 -25.85 -10.01
N ASN A 614 11.26 -27.18 -9.98
CA ASN A 614 10.81 -27.98 -8.84
C ASN A 614 11.89 -29.00 -8.46
N LYS A 615 12.09 -29.24 -7.16
CA LYS A 615 13.11 -30.19 -6.65
C LYS A 615 12.97 -31.63 -7.15
N ALA A 616 11.80 -32.02 -7.66
CA ALA A 616 11.56 -33.33 -8.28
C ALA A 616 11.98 -33.40 -9.76
N GLN A 617 12.31 -32.26 -10.39
CA GLN A 617 12.91 -32.20 -11.72
C GLN A 617 14.40 -32.52 -11.64
N GLY A 618 14.99 -32.84 -12.79
CA GLY A 618 16.39 -33.19 -12.88
C GLY A 618 16.75 -33.85 -14.19
N ILE A 619 17.88 -34.54 -14.19
CA ILE A 619 18.42 -35.22 -15.37
C ILE A 619 18.74 -36.68 -15.07
N ARG A 620 18.72 -37.53 -16.10
CA ARG A 620 19.15 -38.93 -16.01
C ARG A 620 19.85 -39.33 -17.30
N LEU A 621 20.91 -40.11 -17.21
CA LEU A 621 21.58 -40.68 -18.38
C LEU A 621 21.15 -42.14 -18.55
N GLU A 622 20.63 -42.49 -19.72
CA GLU A 622 20.21 -43.84 -20.06
C GLU A 622 21.04 -44.44 -21.20
N ASN A 623 21.02 -45.77 -21.31
CA ASN A 623 21.65 -46.51 -22.41
C ASN A 623 23.14 -46.17 -22.58
N ILE A 624 23.82 -45.91 -21.48
CA ILE A 624 25.22 -45.46 -21.48
C ILE A 624 26.09 -46.60 -22.00
N SER A 625 26.93 -46.30 -22.99
CA SER A 625 27.95 -47.19 -23.53
C SER A 625 29.23 -46.43 -23.78
N ALA A 626 30.37 -47.08 -23.54
CA ALA A 626 31.67 -46.50 -23.85
C ALA A 626 32.48 -47.40 -24.78
N SER A 627 33.37 -46.79 -25.54
CA SER A 627 34.40 -47.47 -26.31
C SER A 627 35.73 -46.75 -26.15
N LEU A 628 36.80 -47.52 -25.91
CA LEU A 628 38.16 -47.06 -25.71
C LEU A 628 39.04 -47.60 -26.85
N ASP A 629 39.73 -46.71 -27.57
CA ASP A 629 40.77 -47.04 -28.55
C ASP A 629 42.14 -46.66 -27.96
N GLY A 630 42.87 -47.66 -27.45
CA GLY A 630 44.09 -47.47 -26.66
C GLY A 630 44.52 -48.75 -25.93
N GLY A 631 45.56 -48.66 -25.09
CA GLY A 631 46.10 -49.78 -24.34
C GLY A 631 46.23 -49.46 -22.85
N VAL A 632 45.87 -50.39 -21.98
CA VAL A 632 46.12 -50.26 -20.53
C VAL A 632 47.58 -50.64 -20.26
N GLN A 633 48.35 -49.74 -19.66
CA GLN A 633 49.70 -50.06 -19.18
C GLN A 633 49.60 -50.46 -17.70
N PHE A 634 49.97 -51.71 -17.43
CA PHE A 634 50.05 -52.23 -16.08
C PHE A 634 51.53 -52.26 -15.70
N ASP A 635 51.92 -51.59 -14.62
CA ASP A 635 53.26 -51.72 -14.05
C ASP A 635 53.20 -52.55 -12.76
N PRO A 636 53.45 -53.87 -12.83
CA PRO A 636 53.43 -54.75 -11.66
C PRO A 636 54.55 -54.48 -10.63
N PHE A 637 55.36 -53.43 -10.79
CA PHE A 637 56.58 -53.22 -10.01
C PHE A 637 56.76 -51.79 -9.45
N GLN A 638 55.70 -51.15 -8.94
CA GLN A 638 55.88 -50.09 -7.93
C GLN A 638 56.12 -50.76 -6.58
N LYS A 639 57.38 -50.73 -6.12
CA LYS A 639 57.82 -51.32 -4.85
C LYS A 639 57.30 -50.48 -3.69
N GLU A 640 56.79 -51.18 -2.66
CA GLU A 640 56.84 -50.74 -1.27
C GLU A 640 58.24 -50.16 -0.95
N GLU A 641 58.30 -48.87 -0.60
CA GLU A 641 59.23 -48.34 0.39
C GLU A 641 58.47 -47.50 1.44
#